data_AF-A0A970C6I0-F1
#
_entry.id   AF-A0A970C6I0-F1
#
_cell.length_a   1.000
_cell.length_b   1.000
_cell.length_c   1.000
_cell.angle_alpha   90.00
_cell.angle_beta   90.00
_cell.angle_gamma   90.00
#
_symmetry.space_group_name_H-M   'P 1'
#
loop_
_entity.id
_entity.type
_entity.pdbx_description
1 polymer ?
#
loop_
_entity_poly.entity_id
_entity_poly.type
_entity_poly.pdbx_seq_one_letter_code
_entity_poly.pdbx_strand_id
1 'polypeptide(L)'
;MKTTMASERASGRFSSRGGRAGLGLRIVGIGLLCLLVRGGEHPAQNNRVGRTIYVSKLGDDSDGSSWVHAFRTIQRALYAVPDERGGHHIIVRPDTYMEANLYPAHKGAAGAFNVLEGDYDGRLGSGTSGLAVIDSGDPARGFKSYDWWGPIRAYKKGWSTAHKEETFSAVGWDRWIIRQMYVTGGDGGLFFDLVDKPEPFTVVVEDCVSIGRAFGGGVANFLSRPDEPCVFRRCKLWCLDWWGDAAGAYVRAEHTAMPSHSDVVFDDCTLAGPDNALQAGNPGYAGFTRVKLKNCRLVSFNFSQPSGKPGTGVIHSTIDGKLLRVDLEDCTLMGYKVFGAGTNDVVYTTKGDVKAYVQFQQDVPKGMHRLGHWPVEAFQTIMPSSVPLRASLLRPDQGDLGDTCEAAPIVWEGRLMLMKCVRPASGGTKSDYYMTLEDAVSGRVLAKFGEGYGLASALVHDGTLHVFASRYESGTWNDITLFRSTNLRDWQRKQVVTQENEHLFNSSVCSDGSGQFVMAYETDDSRFTPFTVKFAVSSNLVDWVKLPDAIFGPDRYAACPCIRFNGGWYYLLYLEHRTPRWYFETYIARSKDLKSWELSAANPILAPGIADGINASDPDLVEFEGRTFVYYSVGDQQTWSKLRRAVYPGPVSEFFRACFP
;
A
#
# COMPACT_ATOMS: atom_id res chain seq x y z
N MET A 1 13.74 54.34 -31.66
CA MET A 1 14.90 53.68 -32.30
C MET A 1 14.74 52.17 -32.10
N LYS A 2 13.93 51.44 -32.89
CA LYS A 2 14.28 50.74 -34.15
C LYS A 2 15.78 50.64 -34.44
N THR A 3 16.33 49.42 -34.51
CA THR A 3 16.79 48.65 -35.71
C THR A 3 17.28 47.27 -35.19
N THR A 4 16.70 46.09 -35.50
CA THR A 4 17.03 45.14 -36.61
C THR A 4 18.55 44.93 -36.84
N MET A 5 19.13 43.75 -37.12
CA MET A 5 18.67 42.50 -37.74
C MET A 5 19.78 41.40 -37.64
N ALA A 6 19.37 40.12 -37.79
CA ALA A 6 19.95 39.01 -38.59
C ALA A 6 21.40 38.48 -38.36
N SER A 7 21.56 37.16 -38.08
CA SER A 7 22.01 36.05 -38.98
C SER A 7 23.55 35.99 -39.19
N GLU A 8 24.27 34.87 -39.06
CA GLU A 8 24.27 33.68 -39.93
C GLU A 8 25.08 32.50 -39.34
N ARG A 9 24.81 31.30 -39.86
CA ARG A 9 25.56 30.05 -39.69
C ARG A 9 26.78 29.97 -40.62
N ALA A 10 27.84 29.29 -40.21
CA ALA A 10 28.70 28.42 -41.04
C ALA A 10 29.70 27.69 -40.11
N SER A 11 29.63 26.37 -39.87
CA SER A 11 30.17 25.25 -40.66
C SER A 11 31.63 25.39 -41.10
N GLY A 12 32.51 24.55 -40.54
CA GLY A 12 33.86 24.32 -41.04
C GLY A 12 34.57 23.18 -40.30
N ARG A 13 34.64 21.99 -40.94
CA ARG A 13 35.53 20.86 -40.58
C ARG A 13 36.92 21.10 -41.16
N PHE A 14 37.99 20.78 -40.42
CA PHE A 14 39.32 20.36 -40.92
C PHE A 14 40.02 19.62 -39.77
N SER A 15 40.10 18.28 -39.79
CA SER A 15 41.14 17.39 -40.32
C SER A 15 42.45 17.29 -39.52
N SER A 16 42.71 16.05 -39.11
CA SER A 16 43.91 15.37 -38.60
C SER A 16 45.33 15.91 -38.90
N ARG A 17 46.20 15.78 -37.89
CA ARG A 17 47.57 15.20 -37.85
C ARG A 17 48.11 15.52 -36.44
N GLY A 18 48.52 14.58 -35.59
CA GLY A 18 49.64 13.66 -35.76
C GLY A 18 50.84 14.19 -34.97
N GLY A 19 51.10 13.67 -33.77
CA GLY A 19 52.26 14.05 -32.96
C GLY A 19 52.36 13.27 -31.65
N ARG A 20 53.19 12.21 -31.64
CA ARG A 20 53.62 11.48 -30.44
C ARG A 20 54.78 12.21 -29.77
N ALA A 21 54.66 12.45 -28.47
CA ALA A 21 55.73 12.51 -27.46
C ALA A 21 55.00 12.39 -26.10
N GLY A 22 55.20 11.43 -25.20
CA GLY A 22 56.46 10.82 -24.80
C GLY A 22 57.02 11.57 -23.58
N LEU A 23 56.38 11.48 -22.40
CA LEU A 23 57.01 11.84 -21.13
C LEU A 23 56.39 11.06 -19.97
N GLY A 24 57.24 10.34 -19.23
CA GLY A 24 56.87 9.41 -18.17
C GLY A 24 56.34 10.09 -16.92
N LEU A 25 55.31 9.48 -16.33
CA LEU A 25 54.74 9.88 -15.05
C LEU A 25 55.41 9.08 -13.93
N ARG A 26 56.18 9.78 -13.09
CA ARG A 26 56.64 9.28 -11.78
C ARG A 26 55.45 9.23 -10.84
N ILE A 27 55.18 8.06 -10.27
CA ILE A 27 54.22 7.87 -9.18
C ILE A 27 54.87 8.44 -7.90
N VAL A 28 54.31 9.51 -7.36
CA VAL A 28 54.58 9.98 -6.00
C VAL A 28 53.45 9.46 -5.12
N GLY A 29 53.78 8.53 -4.22
CA GLY A 29 52.84 8.05 -3.20
C GLY A 29 52.60 9.12 -2.15
N ILE A 30 51.35 9.56 -2.02
CA ILE A 30 50.89 10.36 -0.90
C ILE A 30 50.25 9.39 0.10
N GLY A 31 50.95 9.17 1.22
CA GLY A 31 50.43 8.44 2.37
C GLY A 31 49.33 9.25 3.04
N LEU A 32 48.15 8.64 3.17
CA LEU A 32 47.01 9.20 3.88
C LEU A 32 47.23 9.01 5.39
N LEU A 33 47.49 10.11 6.09
CA LEU A 33 47.59 10.15 7.55
C LEU A 33 46.16 10.21 8.13
N CYS A 34 45.64 9.07 8.57
CA CYS A 34 44.35 9.01 9.27
C CYS A 34 44.48 9.61 10.69
N LEU A 35 43.97 10.84 10.85
CA LEU A 35 43.70 11.44 12.17
C LEU A 35 42.48 10.75 12.80
N LEU A 36 42.73 9.98 13.86
CA LEU A 36 41.73 9.41 14.75
C LEU A 36 41.00 10.54 15.50
N VAL A 37 39.82 10.91 15.02
CA VAL A 37 38.82 11.63 15.83
C VAL A 37 38.14 10.59 16.72
N ARG A 38 38.32 10.70 18.04
CA ARG A 38 37.58 9.90 19.03
C ARG A 38 36.10 10.27 18.96
N GLY A 39 35.31 9.42 18.30
CA GLY A 39 33.86 9.43 18.40
C GLY A 39 33.43 9.01 19.80
N GLY A 40 32.38 9.65 20.32
CA GLY A 40 31.74 9.27 21.58
C GLY A 40 31.28 7.83 21.53
N GLU A 41 31.55 7.10 22.61
CA GLU A 41 31.17 5.70 22.79
C GLU A 41 29.64 5.57 22.76
N HIS A 42 29.11 4.96 21.70
CA HIS A 42 27.81 4.30 21.78
C HIS A 42 27.97 3.06 22.68
N PRO A 43 27.07 2.81 23.65
CA PRO A 43 27.10 1.56 24.40
C PRO A 43 27.01 0.39 23.41
N ALA A 44 27.90 -0.59 23.59
CA ALA A 44 28.06 -1.73 22.69
C ALA A 44 26.70 -2.40 22.42
N GLN A 45 26.22 -2.31 21.17
CA GLN A 45 25.07 -3.09 20.71
C GLN A 45 25.45 -4.57 20.78
N ASN A 46 24.73 -5.32 21.61
CA ASN A 46 24.89 -6.75 21.64
C ASN A 46 24.17 -7.28 20.39
N ASN A 47 24.92 -7.78 19.39
CA ASN A 47 24.41 -8.31 18.11
C ASN A 47 23.64 -9.64 18.27
N ARG A 48 22.73 -9.72 19.25
CA ARG A 48 21.84 -10.85 19.40
C ARG A 48 20.84 -10.84 18.25
N VAL A 49 20.89 -11.88 17.43
CA VAL A 49 19.90 -12.13 16.39
C VAL A 49 18.84 -13.06 16.97
N GLY A 50 17.63 -12.55 17.14
CA GLY A 50 16.46 -13.31 17.55
C GLY A 50 15.75 -13.98 16.36
N ARG A 51 14.53 -14.47 16.61
CA ARG A 51 13.65 -15.03 15.58
C ARG A 51 13.24 -13.98 14.55
N THR A 52 13.31 -14.33 13.27
CA THR A 52 12.64 -13.58 12.18
C THR A 52 11.25 -14.18 11.93
N ILE A 53 10.25 -13.32 11.79
CA ILE A 53 8.84 -13.68 11.63
C ILE A 53 8.27 -12.90 10.44
N TYR A 54 7.61 -13.59 9.52
CA TYR A 54 7.06 -13.00 8.30
C TYR A 54 5.54 -12.79 8.40
N VAL A 55 5.07 -11.66 7.87
CA VAL A 55 3.65 -11.31 7.78
C VAL A 55 3.28 -11.05 6.31
N SER A 56 2.33 -11.83 5.79
CA SER A 56 1.84 -11.73 4.42
C SER A 56 0.45 -12.34 4.31
N LYS A 57 -0.47 -11.64 3.64
CA LYS A 57 -1.78 -12.20 3.28
C LYS A 57 -1.72 -13.36 2.29
N LEU A 58 -0.58 -13.57 1.63
CA LEU A 58 -0.32 -14.72 0.76
C LEU A 58 0.16 -15.96 1.54
N GLY A 59 0.48 -15.80 2.84
CA GLY A 59 0.94 -16.90 3.68
C GLY A 59 -0.18 -17.89 4.04
N ASP A 60 0.23 -19.06 4.49
CA ASP A 60 -0.66 -20.12 4.99
C ASP A 60 -1.14 -19.89 6.45
N ASP A 61 -0.67 -18.83 7.11
CA ASP A 61 -1.00 -18.45 8.48
C ASP A 61 -0.54 -19.44 9.58
N SER A 62 0.52 -20.22 9.32
CA SER A 62 1.02 -21.25 10.22
C SER A 62 1.92 -20.74 11.34
N ASP A 63 3.21 -20.47 11.06
CA ASP A 63 4.23 -20.23 12.09
C ASP A 63 5.12 -19.00 11.87
N GLY A 64 4.99 -18.33 10.73
CA GLY A 64 5.75 -17.13 10.37
C GLY A 64 7.21 -17.37 10.03
N SER A 65 7.67 -18.61 9.79
CA SER A 65 9.08 -18.95 9.56
C SER A 65 9.62 -18.57 8.17
N SER A 66 8.73 -18.35 7.21
CA SER A 66 9.05 -17.95 5.83
C SER A 66 7.88 -17.17 5.22
N TRP A 67 8.04 -16.62 4.02
CA TRP A 67 6.93 -15.99 3.29
C TRP A 67 5.76 -16.94 2.98
N VAL A 68 6.04 -18.21 2.75
CA VAL A 68 5.02 -19.26 2.54
C VAL A 68 4.28 -19.52 3.85
N HIS A 69 5.02 -19.61 4.95
CA HIS A 69 4.48 -19.89 6.29
C HIS A 69 4.06 -18.61 7.05
N ALA A 70 4.00 -17.47 6.37
CA ALA A 70 3.79 -16.17 7.00
C ALA A 70 2.43 -16.09 7.70
N PHE A 71 2.39 -15.35 8.82
CA PHE A 71 1.12 -14.98 9.43
C PHE A 71 0.37 -14.01 8.53
N ARG A 72 -0.97 -14.11 8.52
CA ARG A 72 -1.82 -13.19 7.73
C ARG A 72 -2.06 -11.86 8.42
N THR A 73 -1.71 -11.74 9.71
CA THR A 73 -1.89 -10.53 10.52
C THR A 73 -0.63 -10.18 11.31
N ILE A 74 -0.44 -8.89 11.56
CA ILE A 74 0.66 -8.34 12.34
C ILE A 74 0.49 -8.74 13.81
N GLN A 75 -0.73 -8.73 14.34
CA GLN A 75 -0.96 -9.11 15.75
C GLN A 75 -0.55 -10.55 16.05
N ARG A 76 -0.76 -11.50 15.10
CA ARG A 76 -0.30 -12.88 15.28
C ARG A 76 1.22 -12.97 15.33
N ALA A 77 1.93 -12.23 14.47
CA ALA A 77 3.39 -12.17 14.51
C ALA A 77 3.92 -11.56 15.81
N LEU A 78 3.26 -10.50 16.32
CA LEU A 78 3.58 -9.88 17.61
C LEU A 78 3.43 -10.84 18.79
N TYR A 79 2.47 -11.77 18.74
CA TYR A 79 2.33 -12.84 19.73
C TYR A 79 3.32 -13.99 19.57
N ALA A 80 3.85 -14.19 18.36
CA ALA A 80 4.80 -15.26 18.05
C ALA A 80 6.25 -14.92 18.42
N VAL A 81 6.52 -13.71 18.91
CA VAL A 81 7.78 -13.36 19.57
C VAL A 81 7.93 -14.25 20.80
N PRO A 82 9.03 -15.01 20.95
CA PRO A 82 9.09 -16.11 21.91
C PRO A 82 9.59 -15.74 23.32
N ASP A 83 10.29 -14.61 23.48
CA ASP A 83 10.89 -14.22 24.75
C ASP A 83 11.25 -12.72 24.82
N GLU A 84 11.62 -12.25 26.02
CA GLU A 84 11.97 -10.84 26.31
C GLU A 84 13.46 -10.52 26.15
N ARG A 85 14.26 -11.42 25.55
CA ARG A 85 15.72 -11.20 25.44
C ARG A 85 16.09 -10.30 24.25
N GLY A 86 15.10 -9.87 23.46
CA GLY A 86 15.28 -8.90 22.39
C GLY A 86 15.93 -9.45 21.11
N GLY A 87 16.07 -8.57 20.10
CA GLY A 87 16.68 -8.89 18.81
C GLY A 87 15.77 -9.63 17.81
N HIS A 88 14.48 -9.78 18.11
CA HIS A 88 13.51 -10.40 17.21
C HIS A 88 13.11 -9.45 16.08
N HIS A 89 12.76 -10.00 14.91
CA HIS A 89 12.46 -9.21 13.71
C HIS A 89 11.15 -9.67 13.08
N ILE A 90 10.16 -8.79 12.96
CA ILE A 90 8.93 -9.01 12.22
C ILE A 90 9.02 -8.24 10.91
N ILE A 91 8.91 -8.95 9.78
CA ILE A 91 8.96 -8.39 8.43
C ILE A 91 7.57 -8.46 7.81
N VAL A 92 7.06 -7.32 7.36
CA VAL A 92 5.71 -7.16 6.82
C VAL A 92 5.76 -6.92 5.32
N ARG A 93 5.10 -7.79 4.55
CA ARG A 93 4.93 -7.61 3.10
C ARG A 93 4.08 -6.37 2.81
N PRO A 94 4.42 -5.56 1.79
CA PRO A 94 3.55 -4.49 1.31
C PRO A 94 2.12 -4.97 1.00
N ASP A 95 1.15 -4.40 1.71
CA ASP A 95 -0.30 -4.63 1.61
C ASP A 95 -1.00 -3.64 2.55
N THR A 96 -2.33 -3.69 2.64
CA THR A 96 -3.09 -3.01 3.70
C THR A 96 -3.65 -4.00 4.71
N TYR A 97 -3.19 -3.88 5.96
CA TYR A 97 -3.62 -4.68 7.10
C TYR A 97 -4.64 -3.87 7.91
N MET A 98 -5.90 -4.32 7.89
CA MET A 98 -6.98 -3.70 8.67
C MET A 98 -6.90 -4.18 10.12
N GLU A 99 -6.02 -3.56 10.91
CA GLU A 99 -5.72 -3.93 12.29
C GLU A 99 -5.65 -2.69 13.20
N ALA A 100 -6.07 -2.88 14.45
CA ALA A 100 -6.04 -1.85 15.48
C ALA A 100 -5.69 -2.50 16.82
N ASN A 101 -5.29 -1.67 17.77
CA ASN A 101 -4.93 -2.01 19.14
C ASN A 101 -3.87 -3.11 19.19
N LEU A 102 -2.79 -2.93 18.42
CA LEU A 102 -1.67 -3.85 18.38
C LEU A 102 -0.84 -3.79 19.67
N TYR A 103 -0.43 -4.95 20.15
CA TYR A 103 0.51 -5.07 21.27
C TYR A 103 1.39 -6.32 21.17
N PRO A 104 2.69 -6.22 21.48
CA PRO A 104 3.60 -7.35 21.49
C PRO A 104 3.41 -8.22 22.74
N ALA A 105 3.71 -9.52 22.60
CA ALA A 105 3.78 -10.42 23.76
C ALA A 105 4.97 -10.08 24.67
N HIS A 106 6.07 -9.58 24.10
CA HIS A 106 7.32 -9.31 24.81
C HIS A 106 7.96 -7.98 24.40
N LYS A 107 8.56 -7.30 25.39
CA LYS A 107 9.42 -6.13 25.20
C LYS A 107 10.74 -6.53 24.54
N GLY A 108 11.48 -5.54 24.03
CA GLY A 108 12.88 -5.73 23.67
C GLY A 108 13.80 -5.72 24.91
N ALA A 109 15.10 -5.94 24.68
CA ALA A 109 16.11 -5.89 25.74
C ALA A 109 17.11 -4.75 25.52
N ALA A 110 17.76 -4.30 26.59
CA ALA A 110 18.81 -3.28 26.50
C ALA A 110 19.92 -3.76 25.54
N GLY A 111 20.26 -2.92 24.56
CA GLY A 111 21.21 -3.26 23.51
C GLY A 111 20.73 -4.29 22.46
N ALA A 112 19.50 -4.79 22.54
CA ALA A 112 18.90 -5.76 21.61
C ALA A 112 17.41 -5.45 21.40
N PHE A 113 17.11 -4.42 20.60
CA PHE A 113 15.73 -4.02 20.32
C PHE A 113 15.04 -5.05 19.42
N ASN A 114 13.73 -5.24 19.61
CA ASN A 114 12.91 -5.94 18.62
C ASN A 114 12.60 -4.99 17.45
N VAL A 115 12.33 -5.53 16.27
CA VAL A 115 12.08 -4.75 15.05
C VAL A 115 10.76 -5.16 14.40
N LEU A 116 9.95 -4.18 14.03
CA LEU A 116 8.82 -4.31 13.11
C LEU A 116 9.12 -3.47 11.86
N GLU A 117 9.25 -4.14 10.70
CA GLU A 117 9.73 -3.51 9.47
C GLU A 117 8.86 -3.89 8.26
N GLY A 118 8.47 -2.89 7.46
CA GLY A 118 7.87 -3.10 6.15
C GLY A 118 8.92 -3.37 5.07
N ASP A 119 8.72 -4.40 4.23
CA ASP A 119 9.58 -4.71 3.07
C ASP A 119 9.27 -3.77 1.89
N TYR A 120 9.47 -2.46 2.11
CA TYR A 120 8.95 -1.43 1.21
C TYR A 120 9.61 -1.39 -0.17
N ASP A 121 10.86 -1.85 -0.29
CA ASP A 121 11.63 -1.91 -1.54
C ASP A 121 11.80 -3.34 -2.09
N GLY A 122 11.20 -4.34 -1.41
CA GLY A 122 11.22 -5.74 -1.79
C GLY A 122 12.53 -6.48 -1.49
N ARG A 123 13.54 -5.83 -0.90
CA ARG A 123 14.85 -6.43 -0.64
C ARG A 123 14.82 -7.49 0.45
N LEU A 124 13.78 -7.54 1.29
CA LEU A 124 13.56 -8.57 2.30
C LEU A 124 12.81 -9.80 1.74
N GLY A 125 12.52 -9.81 0.44
CA GLY A 125 12.10 -10.99 -0.30
C GLY A 125 10.58 -11.21 -0.37
N SER A 126 9.76 -10.22 -0.09
CA SER A 126 8.28 -10.34 -0.11
C SER A 126 7.68 -10.54 -1.51
N GLY A 127 8.51 -10.46 -2.56
CA GLY A 127 8.13 -10.58 -3.97
C GLY A 127 7.48 -9.32 -4.55
N THR A 128 7.32 -8.25 -3.77
CA THR A 128 6.76 -6.96 -4.21
C THR A 128 7.46 -5.81 -3.50
N SER A 129 7.10 -4.58 -3.87
CA SER A 129 7.53 -3.37 -3.16
C SER A 129 6.37 -2.38 -3.10
N GLY A 130 6.33 -1.51 -2.09
CA GLY A 130 5.20 -0.66 -1.80
C GLY A 130 5.07 -0.36 -0.31
N LEU A 131 3.89 0.08 0.12
CA LEU A 131 3.64 0.40 1.52
C LEU A 131 3.13 -0.82 2.29
N ALA A 132 3.70 -1.07 3.47
CA ALA A 132 3.06 -1.88 4.51
C ALA A 132 2.14 -0.95 5.33
N VAL A 133 0.85 -0.98 5.04
CA VAL A 133 -0.15 -0.09 5.64
C VAL A 133 -0.85 -0.77 6.80
N ILE A 134 -0.79 -0.19 7.99
CA ILE A 134 -1.68 -0.49 9.12
C ILE A 134 -2.81 0.54 9.10
N ASP A 135 -4.01 0.07 8.78
CA ASP A 135 -5.21 0.90 8.78
C ASP A 135 -6.14 0.45 9.91
N SER A 136 -6.23 1.29 10.96
CA SER A 136 -7.08 1.04 12.11
C SER A 136 -8.53 1.49 11.91
N GLY A 137 -8.92 1.85 10.68
CA GLY A 137 -10.30 2.17 10.34
C GLY A 137 -11.25 0.97 10.48
N ASP A 138 -12.55 1.27 10.47
CA ASP A 138 -13.59 0.26 10.32
C ASP A 138 -13.70 -0.12 8.83
N PRO A 139 -13.56 -1.41 8.46
CA PRO A 139 -13.57 -1.82 7.05
C PRO A 139 -14.87 -1.48 6.30
N ALA A 140 -15.99 -1.31 7.00
CA ALA A 140 -17.28 -0.99 6.41
C ALA A 140 -17.63 0.51 6.54
N ARG A 141 -17.20 1.16 7.63
CA ARG A 141 -17.59 2.54 7.97
C ARG A 141 -16.51 3.58 7.73
N GLY A 142 -15.29 3.15 7.43
CA GLY A 142 -14.14 4.02 7.19
C GLY A 142 -13.47 4.49 8.48
N PHE A 143 -12.98 5.73 8.47
CA PHE A 143 -12.14 6.30 9.54
C PHE A 143 -12.78 6.14 10.94
N LYS A 144 -12.13 5.38 11.83
CA LYS A 144 -12.66 5.06 13.16
C LYS A 144 -11.97 5.91 14.23
N SER A 145 -12.48 7.12 14.35
CA SER A 145 -11.92 8.15 15.20
C SER A 145 -12.55 8.18 16.59
N TYR A 146 -12.14 7.28 17.46
CA TYR A 146 -12.70 7.13 18.80
C TYR A 146 -11.56 7.06 19.82
N ASP A 147 -11.64 7.80 20.93
CA ASP A 147 -10.61 7.81 21.96
C ASP A 147 -10.13 6.39 22.31
N TRP A 148 -8.82 6.20 22.41
CA TRP A 148 -8.17 4.90 22.69
C TRP A 148 -8.33 3.84 21.60
N TRP A 149 -8.81 4.20 20.41
CA TRP A 149 -8.82 3.31 19.24
C TRP A 149 -7.76 3.73 18.24
N GLY A 150 -6.70 2.94 18.09
CA GLY A 150 -5.65 3.25 17.12
C GLY A 150 -4.71 2.07 16.89
N PRO A 151 -3.59 2.27 16.19
CA PRO A 151 -2.62 1.23 15.84
C PRO A 151 -1.98 0.60 17.08
N ILE A 152 -1.64 1.42 18.08
CA ILE A 152 -0.98 0.98 19.31
C ILE A 152 -2.03 0.86 20.41
N ARG A 153 -2.12 -0.31 21.05
CA ARG A 153 -3.06 -0.50 22.17
C ARG A 153 -2.63 0.33 23.38
N ALA A 154 -3.52 1.20 23.80
CA ALA A 154 -3.56 1.80 25.12
C ALA A 154 -5.03 1.98 25.50
N TYR A 155 -5.37 1.92 26.78
CA TYR A 155 -6.75 2.06 27.22
C TYR A 155 -6.82 2.49 28.67
N LYS A 156 -7.69 3.45 29.00
CA LYS A 156 -7.94 3.84 30.39
C LYS A 156 -9.36 3.48 30.81
N LYS A 157 -9.48 2.57 31.78
CA LYS A 157 -10.75 2.25 32.40
C LYS A 157 -11.37 3.48 33.04
N GLY A 158 -12.66 3.70 32.78
CA GLY A 158 -13.41 4.83 33.32
C GLY A 158 -13.10 6.17 32.66
N TRP A 159 -12.36 6.20 31.53
CA TRP A 159 -12.17 7.42 30.74
C TRP A 159 -13.51 8.05 30.32
N SER A 160 -14.47 7.22 29.93
CA SER A 160 -15.88 7.61 29.76
C SER A 160 -16.79 6.46 30.20
N THR A 161 -18.11 6.68 30.18
CA THR A 161 -19.11 5.64 30.49
C THR A 161 -19.05 4.43 29.56
N ALA A 162 -18.45 4.58 28.37
CA ALA A 162 -18.20 3.50 27.43
C ALA A 162 -16.90 2.73 27.71
N HIS A 163 -15.96 3.30 28.47
CA HIS A 163 -14.64 2.71 28.69
C HIS A 163 -14.62 1.78 29.91
N LYS A 164 -15.13 0.55 29.72
CA LYS A 164 -15.34 -0.42 30.81
C LYS A 164 -14.26 -1.48 30.94
N GLU A 165 -13.46 -1.70 29.90
CA GLU A 165 -12.39 -2.71 29.91
C GLU A 165 -11.28 -2.31 30.89
N GLU A 166 -10.43 -3.27 31.26
CA GLU A 166 -9.30 -2.98 32.14
C GLU A 166 -8.30 -2.04 31.47
N THR A 167 -7.69 -1.17 32.30
CA THR A 167 -6.63 -0.28 31.85
C THR A 167 -5.50 -1.09 31.20
N PHE A 168 -5.03 -0.62 30.04
CA PHE A 168 -3.94 -1.24 29.28
C PHE A 168 -2.87 -0.21 28.94
N SER A 169 -1.63 -0.57 29.24
CA SER A 169 -0.44 0.26 29.00
C SER A 169 0.28 -0.15 27.73
N ALA A 170 0.73 0.81 26.92
CA ALA A 170 1.58 0.55 25.76
C ALA A 170 3.02 0.10 26.12
N VAL A 171 3.34 -0.11 27.40
CA VAL A 171 4.70 -0.45 27.87
C VAL A 171 5.29 -1.70 27.21
N GLY A 172 4.48 -2.62 26.67
CA GLY A 172 4.95 -3.78 25.91
C GLY A 172 5.84 -3.40 24.71
N TRP A 173 5.67 -2.19 24.17
CA TRP A 173 6.47 -1.62 23.10
C TRP A 173 7.85 -1.09 23.53
N ASP A 174 8.21 -1.21 24.81
CA ASP A 174 9.54 -0.79 25.28
C ASP A 174 10.63 -1.56 24.54
N ARG A 175 11.62 -0.82 24.03
CA ARG A 175 12.74 -1.27 23.21
C ARG A 175 12.33 -1.97 21.91
N TRP A 176 11.35 -1.37 21.22
CA TRP A 176 11.03 -1.70 19.84
C TRP A 176 11.54 -0.63 18.86
N ILE A 177 11.96 -1.10 17.68
CA ILE A 177 12.16 -0.29 16.48
C ILE A 177 10.98 -0.56 15.55
N ILE A 178 10.28 0.49 15.12
CA ILE A 178 9.25 0.41 14.08
C ILE A 178 9.73 1.22 12.89
N ARG A 179 9.83 0.60 11.71
CA ARG A 179 10.30 1.31 10.53
C ARG A 179 9.65 0.91 9.23
N GLN A 180 9.63 1.84 8.27
CA GLN A 180 9.07 1.62 6.93
C GLN A 180 7.58 1.21 6.96
N MET A 181 6.83 1.74 7.93
CA MET A 181 5.39 1.50 8.08
C MET A 181 4.59 2.74 7.71
N TYR A 182 3.41 2.51 7.13
CA TYR A 182 2.38 3.53 6.94
C TYR A 182 1.24 3.25 7.90
N VAL A 183 0.89 4.20 8.76
CA VAL A 183 -0.03 3.98 9.88
C VAL A 183 -1.14 5.03 9.84
N THR A 184 -2.41 4.60 9.89
CA THR A 184 -3.57 5.48 9.73
C THR A 184 -4.86 4.88 10.31
N GLY A 185 -5.99 5.57 10.12
CA GLY A 185 -7.34 5.01 10.28
C GLY A 185 -7.97 5.16 11.66
N GLY A 186 -7.18 5.58 12.66
CA GLY A 186 -7.59 5.66 14.06
C GLY A 186 -7.39 7.02 14.73
N ASP A 187 -7.62 7.03 16.03
CA ASP A 187 -7.53 8.17 16.92
C ASP A 187 -6.09 8.70 17.06
N GLY A 188 -5.14 7.80 17.29
CA GLY A 188 -3.71 8.08 17.22
C GLY A 188 -3.06 7.36 16.04
N GLY A 189 -1.87 7.83 15.63
CA GLY A 189 -0.94 7.07 14.81
C GLY A 189 -0.03 6.17 15.67
N LEU A 190 1.27 6.20 15.41
CA LEU A 190 2.35 5.64 16.24
C LEU A 190 2.54 6.47 17.52
N PHE A 191 1.55 6.39 18.39
CA PHE A 191 1.51 7.06 19.69
C PHE A 191 1.48 6.03 20.82
N PHE A 192 2.37 6.19 21.80
CA PHE A 192 2.55 5.23 22.89
C PHE A 192 2.16 5.88 24.22
N ASP A 193 0.99 5.54 24.76
CA ASP A 193 0.57 5.97 26.09
C ASP A 193 0.74 4.83 27.10
N LEU A 194 1.53 5.07 28.14
CA LEU A 194 1.77 4.09 29.20
C LEU A 194 0.65 4.04 30.24
N VAL A 195 -0.26 5.02 30.26
CA VAL A 195 -1.49 5.11 31.07
C VAL A 195 -1.32 4.92 32.58
N ASP A 196 -1.82 5.87 33.38
CA ASP A 196 -1.84 5.89 34.86
C ASP A 196 -0.49 5.85 35.59
N LYS A 197 0.45 4.99 35.20
CA LYS A 197 1.74 4.82 35.85
C LYS A 197 2.89 5.05 34.87
N PRO A 198 3.77 6.03 35.13
CA PRO A 198 4.95 6.22 34.32
C PRO A 198 6.01 5.16 34.59
N GLU A 199 6.53 4.57 33.52
CA GLU A 199 7.63 3.60 33.55
C GLU A 199 8.79 4.06 32.66
N PRO A 200 10.04 3.59 32.91
CA PRO A 200 11.13 3.76 31.97
C PRO A 200 10.76 3.18 30.61
N PHE A 201 10.84 3.98 29.55
CA PHE A 201 10.38 3.59 28.22
C PHE A 201 11.25 4.19 27.12
N THR A 202 11.50 3.38 26.09
CA THR A 202 12.22 3.77 24.88
C THR A 202 11.57 3.11 23.67
N VAL A 203 11.25 3.90 22.66
CA VAL A 203 10.87 3.40 21.32
C VAL A 203 11.65 4.15 20.26
N VAL A 204 11.94 3.48 19.16
CA VAL A 204 12.55 4.08 17.98
C VAL A 204 11.60 3.92 16.81
N VAL A 205 11.24 5.01 16.17
CA VAL A 205 10.39 5.03 14.97
C VAL A 205 11.18 5.67 13.84
N GLU A 206 11.35 4.97 12.71
CA GLU A 206 12.18 5.45 11.60
C GLU A 206 11.47 5.30 10.26
N ASP A 207 11.57 6.31 9.39
CA ASP A 207 11.08 6.21 8.01
C ASP A 207 9.58 5.85 7.90
N CYS A 208 8.79 6.22 8.91
CA CYS A 208 7.36 5.93 8.96
C CYS A 208 6.51 7.13 8.53
N VAL A 209 5.37 6.83 7.92
CA VAL A 209 4.24 7.76 7.81
C VAL A 209 3.23 7.37 8.88
N SER A 210 2.78 8.34 9.67
CA SER A 210 1.92 8.08 10.80
C SER A 210 0.88 9.18 10.95
N ILE A 211 -0.38 8.80 10.81
CA ILE A 211 -1.53 9.68 10.72
C ILE A 211 -2.53 9.25 11.80
N GLY A 212 -2.96 10.20 12.63
CA GLY A 212 -4.03 9.98 13.60
C GLY A 212 -4.99 11.15 13.62
N ARG A 213 -6.21 10.95 14.14
CA ARG A 213 -7.10 12.08 14.45
C ARG A 213 -6.42 13.05 15.41
N ALA A 214 -6.16 12.61 16.63
CA ALA A 214 -5.57 13.40 17.69
C ALA A 214 -4.07 13.57 17.50
N PHE A 215 -3.32 12.46 17.37
CA PHE A 215 -1.85 12.53 17.34
C PHE A 215 -1.28 11.78 16.15
N GLY A 216 -0.41 12.43 15.39
CA GLY A 216 0.37 11.74 14.36
C GLY A 216 1.40 10.79 14.96
N GLY A 217 1.94 11.09 16.13
CA GLY A 217 2.79 10.18 16.90
C GLY A 217 3.29 10.78 18.20
N GLY A 218 4.11 10.04 18.93
CA GLY A 218 4.75 10.51 20.17
C GLY A 218 4.58 9.56 21.34
N VAL A 219 4.85 10.03 22.56
CA VAL A 219 4.87 9.21 23.77
C VAL A 219 4.29 9.98 24.94
N ALA A 220 3.43 9.34 25.72
CA ALA A 220 2.85 9.92 26.92
C ALA A 220 2.95 9.00 28.13
N ASN A 221 2.87 9.63 29.31
CA ASN A 221 2.87 8.99 30.60
C ASN A 221 4.12 8.15 30.88
N PHE A 222 5.30 8.63 30.51
CA PHE A 222 6.54 7.84 30.61
C PHE A 222 7.67 8.58 31.32
N LEU A 223 8.74 7.83 31.63
CA LEU A 223 10.04 8.38 32.04
C LEU A 223 11.09 7.97 31.02
N SER A 224 11.81 8.94 30.47
CA SER A 224 12.89 8.67 29.52
C SER A 224 14.13 8.14 30.23
N ARG A 225 14.98 7.45 29.45
CA ARG A 225 16.30 7.01 29.88
C ARG A 225 17.35 7.96 29.29
N PRO A 226 18.31 8.50 30.08
CA PRO A 226 19.30 9.46 29.57
C PRO A 226 20.09 8.96 28.35
N ASP A 227 20.46 7.67 28.35
CA ASP A 227 21.30 7.06 27.32
C ASP A 227 20.49 6.32 26.23
N GLU A 228 19.18 6.20 26.42
CA GLU A 228 18.26 5.51 25.51
C GLU A 228 16.97 6.35 25.33
N PRO A 229 17.01 7.58 24.78
CA PRO A 229 15.80 8.40 24.61
C PRO A 229 14.86 7.78 23.56
N CYS A 230 13.57 8.12 23.62
CA CYS A 230 12.67 7.83 22.52
C CYS A 230 13.08 8.62 21.27
N VAL A 231 13.08 7.99 20.10
CA VAL A 231 13.53 8.62 18.85
C VAL A 231 12.47 8.45 17.76
N PHE A 232 12.16 9.55 17.08
CA PHE A 232 11.45 9.56 15.82
C PHE A 232 12.39 10.14 14.77
N ARG A 233 12.67 9.40 13.70
CA ARG A 233 13.64 9.78 12.68
C ARG A 233 13.07 9.65 11.28
N ARG A 234 13.20 10.69 10.45
CA ARG A 234 12.70 10.71 9.06
C ARG A 234 11.21 10.36 8.96
N CYS A 235 10.42 10.72 9.98
CA CYS A 235 8.99 10.41 10.01
C CYS A 235 8.13 11.55 9.45
N LYS A 236 6.96 11.19 8.93
CA LYS A 236 5.85 12.12 8.66
C LYS A 236 4.75 11.87 9.69
N LEU A 237 4.57 12.81 10.63
CA LEU A 237 3.60 12.67 11.70
C LEU A 237 2.48 13.71 11.51
N TRP A 238 1.28 13.22 11.23
CA TRP A 238 0.13 14.04 10.87
C TRP A 238 -1.01 13.89 11.87
N CYS A 239 -1.57 15.02 12.26
CA CYS A 239 -2.82 15.12 12.96
C CYS A 239 -3.93 15.59 12.01
N LEU A 240 -5.14 15.06 12.17
CA LEU A 240 -6.30 15.41 11.34
C LEU A 240 -7.32 16.30 12.07
N ASP A 241 -7.08 16.64 13.33
CA ASP A 241 -8.01 17.40 14.19
C ASP A 241 -7.30 18.60 14.86
N TRP A 242 -8.06 19.47 15.51
CA TRP A 242 -7.56 20.61 16.29
C TRP A 242 -8.07 20.61 17.73
N TRP A 243 -8.85 19.60 18.11
CA TRP A 243 -9.55 19.59 19.39
C TRP A 243 -8.65 19.06 20.51
N GLY A 244 -8.64 19.77 21.64
CA GLY A 244 -7.92 19.34 22.84
C GLY A 244 -6.40 19.39 22.69
N ASP A 245 -5.77 18.23 22.81
CA ASP A 245 -4.33 18.03 22.74
C ASP A 245 -3.82 17.59 21.34
N ALA A 246 -4.69 17.68 20.33
CA ALA A 246 -4.42 17.22 18.99
C ALA A 246 -3.26 17.97 18.29
N ALA A 247 -2.24 17.22 17.86
CA ALA A 247 -1.05 17.76 17.21
C ALA A 247 -0.32 16.74 16.34
N GLY A 248 0.45 17.22 15.37
CA GLY A 248 1.31 16.35 14.54
C GLY A 248 2.15 15.38 15.38
N ALA A 249 2.69 15.84 16.51
CA ALA A 249 3.17 14.98 17.58
C ALA A 249 2.73 15.47 18.97
N TYR A 250 2.51 14.53 19.89
CA TYR A 250 2.23 14.82 21.29
C TYR A 250 3.23 14.13 22.23
N VAL A 251 3.79 14.87 23.18
CA VAL A 251 4.76 14.34 24.15
C VAL A 251 4.39 14.73 25.57
N ARG A 252 4.35 13.75 26.48
CA ARG A 252 4.15 13.98 27.92
C ARG A 252 5.01 13.04 28.76
N ALA A 253 6.13 13.55 29.27
CA ALA A 253 6.92 12.90 30.31
C ALA A 253 6.47 13.36 31.71
N GLU A 254 6.66 12.50 32.71
CA GLU A 254 6.15 12.71 34.08
C GLU A 254 7.26 13.08 35.08
N HIS A 255 8.32 13.79 34.64
CA HIS A 255 9.40 14.20 35.55
C HIS A 255 8.91 15.23 36.56
N THR A 256 9.43 15.17 37.79
CA THR A 256 9.13 16.15 38.85
C THR A 256 9.93 17.45 38.73
N ALA A 257 10.96 17.46 37.89
CA ALA A 257 11.77 18.62 37.54
C ALA A 257 12.26 18.52 36.09
N MET A 258 12.65 19.64 35.48
CA MET A 258 13.13 19.68 34.09
C MET A 258 14.36 18.77 33.90
N PRO A 259 14.28 17.74 33.03
CA PRO A 259 15.40 16.81 32.85
C PRO A 259 16.59 17.47 32.12
N SER A 260 17.79 17.00 32.46
CA SER A 260 19.04 17.43 31.83
C SER A 260 19.25 16.85 30.42
N HIS A 261 18.47 15.83 30.06
CA HIS A 261 18.46 15.13 28.77
C HIS A 261 17.10 15.29 28.08
N SER A 262 17.03 14.92 26.80
CA SER A 262 15.78 14.95 26.04
C SER A 262 14.96 13.69 26.29
N ASP A 263 13.66 13.85 26.50
CA ASP A 263 12.71 12.75 26.63
C ASP A 263 12.44 12.08 25.28
N VAL A 264 12.23 12.92 24.26
CA VAL A 264 12.02 12.51 22.87
C VAL A 264 12.91 13.33 21.95
N VAL A 265 13.52 12.66 20.99
CA VAL A 265 14.28 13.28 19.89
C VAL A 265 13.55 13.06 18.58
N PHE A 266 13.17 14.16 17.93
CA PHE A 266 12.74 14.16 16.54
C PHE A 266 13.92 14.57 15.65
N ASP A 267 14.27 13.76 14.67
CA ASP A 267 15.41 13.96 13.78
C ASP A 267 14.97 13.84 12.30
N ASP A 268 15.02 14.93 11.55
CA ASP A 268 14.57 15.01 10.16
C ASP A 268 13.09 14.64 9.96
N CYS A 269 12.24 14.98 10.94
CA CYS A 269 10.80 14.72 10.87
C CYS A 269 10.02 15.89 10.28
N THR A 270 8.88 15.58 9.66
CA THR A 270 7.83 16.56 9.37
C THR A 270 6.66 16.32 10.31
N LEU A 271 6.34 17.32 11.14
CA LEU A 271 5.20 17.32 12.06
C LEU A 271 4.15 18.27 11.50
N ALA A 272 2.95 17.78 11.21
CA ALA A 272 1.89 18.57 10.60
C ALA A 272 0.57 18.42 11.36
N GLY A 273 -0.12 19.53 11.61
CA GLY A 273 -1.44 19.52 12.22
C GLY A 273 -2.27 20.76 11.87
N PRO A 274 -3.60 20.69 11.97
CA PRO A 274 -4.47 21.84 11.77
C PRO A 274 -4.11 23.03 12.66
N ASP A 275 -3.92 22.81 13.97
CA ASP A 275 -3.61 23.89 14.92
C ASP A 275 -2.17 23.85 15.47
N ASN A 276 -1.66 22.67 15.79
CA ASN A 276 -0.34 22.48 16.38
C ASN A 276 0.48 21.41 15.64
N ALA A 277 1.77 21.68 15.44
CA ALA A 277 2.71 20.67 14.94
C ALA A 277 3.24 19.80 16.09
N LEU A 278 3.49 20.39 17.26
CA LEU A 278 3.90 19.70 18.47
C LEU A 278 3.09 20.22 19.66
N GLN A 279 2.59 19.31 20.49
CA GLN A 279 1.94 19.65 21.73
C GLN A 279 2.48 18.85 22.92
N ALA A 280 2.39 19.44 24.11
CA ALA A 280 2.70 18.77 25.36
C ALA A 280 1.78 19.24 26.49
N GLY A 281 1.60 18.35 27.47
CA GLY A 281 0.77 18.59 28.63
C GLY A 281 -0.73 18.46 28.35
N ASN A 282 -1.46 18.08 29.40
CA ASN A 282 -2.90 17.87 29.39
C ASN A 282 -3.44 18.35 30.75
N PRO A 283 -4.66 18.90 30.89
CA PRO A 283 -5.19 19.28 32.19
C PRO A 283 -5.15 18.13 33.20
N GLY A 284 -4.76 18.43 34.43
CA GLY A 284 -4.58 17.45 35.50
C GLY A 284 -3.15 16.88 35.63
N TYR A 285 -2.25 17.23 34.72
CA TYR A 285 -0.84 16.83 34.76
C TYR A 285 0.10 18.00 35.07
N ALA A 286 1.26 17.71 35.66
CA ALA A 286 2.26 18.71 36.05
C ALA A 286 3.71 18.27 35.78
N GLY A 287 3.90 17.22 34.98
CA GLY A 287 5.22 16.68 34.65
C GLY A 287 6.03 17.60 33.73
N PHE A 288 7.33 17.66 33.96
CA PHE A 288 8.26 18.36 33.09
C PHE A 288 8.65 17.48 31.89
N THR A 289 8.63 18.06 30.70
CA THR A 289 8.92 17.40 29.43
C THR A 289 9.96 18.21 28.65
N ARG A 290 10.99 17.53 28.14
CA ARG A 290 12.02 18.12 27.28
C ARG A 290 12.08 17.41 25.93
N VAL A 291 11.80 18.12 24.85
CA VAL A 291 11.83 17.60 23.48
C VAL A 291 13.00 18.20 22.72
N LYS A 292 13.76 17.38 21.98
CA LYS A 292 14.73 17.86 21.00
C LYS A 292 14.18 17.68 19.60
N LEU A 293 14.28 18.72 18.77
CA LEU A 293 13.96 18.68 17.36
C LEU A 293 15.18 19.09 16.57
N LYS A 294 15.61 18.22 15.65
CA LYS A 294 16.79 18.43 14.81
C LYS A 294 16.40 18.24 13.36
N ASN A 295 16.73 19.21 12.49
CA ASN A 295 16.37 19.19 11.08
C ASN A 295 14.86 19.08 10.82
N CYS A 296 13.99 19.45 11.77
CA CYS A 296 12.55 19.20 11.66
C CYS A 296 11.81 20.30 10.90
N ARG A 297 10.71 19.91 10.24
CA ARG A 297 9.73 20.81 9.63
C ARG A 297 8.43 20.74 10.44
N LEU A 298 8.04 21.83 11.05
CA LEU A 298 6.86 21.92 11.90
C LEU A 298 5.82 22.80 11.23
N VAL A 299 4.67 22.23 10.88
CA VAL A 299 3.63 22.88 10.09
C VAL A 299 2.32 22.87 10.85
N SER A 300 1.85 24.07 11.21
CA SER A 300 0.48 24.34 11.62
C SER A 300 -0.24 25.04 10.45
N PHE A 301 -1.37 24.50 10.02
CA PHE A 301 -2.12 25.04 8.90
C PHE A 301 -2.97 26.26 9.26
N ASN A 302 -3.25 26.46 10.55
CA ASN A 302 -4.06 27.57 11.02
C ASN A 302 -3.26 28.88 11.06
N PHE A 303 -3.50 29.76 10.08
CA PHE A 303 -3.00 31.14 10.01
C PHE A 303 -4.08 32.19 10.32
N SER A 304 -5.21 31.79 10.92
CA SER A 304 -6.42 32.61 11.07
C SER A 304 -6.13 34.03 11.55
N GLN A 305 -6.78 35.02 10.91
CA GLN A 305 -6.65 36.42 11.28
C GLN A 305 -7.18 36.67 12.72
N PRO A 306 -6.78 37.76 13.39
CA PRO A 306 -7.14 38.04 14.78
C PRO A 306 -8.65 38.09 15.10
N SER A 307 -9.50 38.27 14.08
CA SER A 307 -10.97 38.22 14.20
C SER A 307 -11.57 36.81 14.10
N GLY A 308 -10.79 35.81 13.67
CA GLY A 308 -11.17 34.39 13.63
C GLY A 308 -10.82 33.67 14.93
N LYS A 309 -10.48 32.38 14.85
CA LYS A 309 -9.89 31.61 15.95
C LYS A 309 -8.39 31.43 15.69
N PRO A 310 -7.53 32.34 16.18
CA PRO A 310 -6.09 32.28 15.94
C PRO A 310 -5.50 30.95 16.39
N GLY A 311 -4.47 30.48 15.68
CA GLY A 311 -3.78 29.25 16.06
C GLY A 311 -3.11 29.35 17.42
N THR A 312 -3.20 28.29 18.22
CA THR A 312 -2.66 28.31 19.59
C THR A 312 -1.13 28.31 19.62
N GLY A 313 -0.46 27.87 18.55
CA GLY A 313 0.98 27.99 18.31
C GLY A 313 1.51 26.84 17.44
N VAL A 314 2.64 26.99 16.74
CA VAL A 314 3.25 25.83 16.07
C VAL A 314 3.66 24.76 17.09
N ILE A 315 4.21 25.21 18.23
CA ILE A 315 4.49 24.41 19.41
C ILE A 315 3.62 24.93 20.55
N HIS A 316 2.84 24.04 21.18
CA HIS A 316 1.90 24.43 22.22
C HIS A 316 2.06 23.61 23.50
N SER A 317 1.98 24.27 24.66
CA SER A 317 1.75 23.59 25.93
C SER A 317 0.32 23.84 26.40
N THR A 318 -0.49 22.80 26.55
CA THR A 318 -1.91 22.95 26.94
C THR A 318 -2.08 23.61 28.32
N ILE A 319 -1.05 23.52 29.17
CA ILE A 319 -1.04 23.95 30.56
C ILE A 319 -0.02 25.09 30.77
N ASP A 320 0.92 24.93 31.70
CA ASP A 320 1.98 25.88 31.99
C ASP A 320 3.21 25.66 31.08
N GLY A 321 3.56 26.67 30.29
CA GLY A 321 4.68 26.65 29.35
C GLY A 321 6.02 26.30 30.00
N LYS A 322 6.22 26.57 31.30
CA LYS A 322 7.47 26.23 32.01
C LYS A 322 7.72 24.72 32.10
N LEU A 323 6.66 23.92 31.97
CA LEU A 323 6.73 22.46 32.02
C LEU A 323 7.23 21.86 30.71
N LEU A 324 7.19 22.62 29.62
CA LEU A 324 7.71 22.21 28.32
C LEU A 324 9.01 22.95 28.01
N ARG A 325 10.07 22.17 27.75
CA ARG A 325 11.27 22.65 27.09
C ARG A 325 11.43 22.07 25.70
N VAL A 326 11.73 22.92 24.72
CA VAL A 326 12.08 22.48 23.36
C VAL A 326 13.47 22.96 22.94
N ASP A 327 14.32 22.05 22.50
CA ASP A 327 15.62 22.37 21.93
C ASP A 327 15.53 22.24 20.40
N LEU A 328 15.63 23.37 19.70
CA LEU A 328 15.47 23.46 18.23
C LEU A 328 16.85 23.57 17.57
N GLU A 329 17.19 22.60 16.72
CA GLU A 329 18.42 22.57 15.93
C GLU A 329 18.06 22.47 14.45
N ASP A 330 18.44 23.47 13.64
CA ASP A 330 18.21 23.47 12.18
C ASP A 330 16.75 23.24 11.75
N CYS A 331 15.78 23.84 12.45
CA CYS A 331 14.34 23.62 12.23
C CYS A 331 13.67 24.72 11.42
N THR A 332 12.64 24.36 10.64
CA THR A 332 11.72 25.34 10.03
C THR A 332 10.31 25.19 10.61
N LEU A 333 9.77 26.28 11.14
CA LEU A 333 8.47 26.35 11.79
C LEU A 333 7.51 27.22 10.97
N MET A 334 6.23 26.84 10.92
CA MET A 334 5.23 27.50 10.10
C MET A 334 3.85 27.46 10.75
N GLY A 335 3.17 28.59 10.90
CA GLY A 335 1.81 28.68 11.46
C GLY A 335 1.41 30.09 11.89
N TYR A 336 0.30 30.26 12.60
CA TYR A 336 -0.10 31.59 13.10
C TYR A 336 1.01 32.28 13.91
N LYS A 337 1.50 31.64 14.98
CA LYS A 337 2.60 32.10 15.85
C LYS A 337 3.48 30.92 16.26
N VAL A 338 4.72 31.16 16.69
CA VAL A 338 5.67 30.07 17.00
C VAL A 338 5.26 29.27 18.24
N PHE A 339 5.06 29.95 19.37
CA PHE A 339 4.76 29.32 20.66
C PHE A 339 3.41 29.76 21.19
N GLY A 340 2.77 28.90 21.97
CA GLY A 340 1.73 29.30 22.91
C GLY A 340 1.64 28.36 24.10
N ALA A 341 1.04 28.83 25.17
CA ALA A 341 0.72 28.01 26.33
C ALA A 341 -0.56 28.51 27.02
N GLY A 342 -1.12 27.71 27.92
CA GLY A 342 -2.21 28.14 28.80
C GLY A 342 -1.76 29.24 29.77
N THR A 343 -0.59 29.08 30.39
CA THR A 343 0.07 30.11 31.22
C THR A 343 1.59 30.06 31.05
N ASN A 344 2.28 31.17 31.29
CA ASN A 344 3.74 31.34 31.12
C ASN A 344 4.26 30.98 29.71
N ASP A 345 5.52 31.27 29.45
CA ASP A 345 6.13 30.99 28.15
C ASP A 345 6.75 29.59 28.09
N VAL A 346 6.69 28.97 26.90
CA VAL A 346 7.42 27.74 26.60
C VAL A 346 8.92 28.01 26.69
N VAL A 347 9.66 27.15 27.39
CA VAL A 347 11.13 27.26 27.50
C VAL A 347 11.76 26.70 26.22
N TYR A 348 12.70 27.42 25.61
CA TYR A 348 13.34 26.93 24.39
C TYR A 348 14.82 27.29 24.28
N THR A 349 15.53 26.53 23.44
CA THR A 349 16.85 26.89 22.92
C THR A 349 16.87 26.77 21.40
N THR A 350 17.74 27.54 20.75
CA THR A 350 17.99 27.42 19.31
C THR A 350 19.47 27.17 19.03
N LYS A 351 19.73 26.38 17.99
CA LYS A 351 21.07 26.10 17.46
C LYS A 351 21.00 25.99 15.94
N GLY A 352 21.98 26.57 15.24
CA GLY A 352 22.04 26.51 13.78
C GLY A 352 20.91 27.32 13.12
N ASP A 353 20.38 26.78 12.02
CA ASP A 353 19.47 27.46 11.10
C ASP A 353 17.99 27.26 11.50
N VAL A 354 17.55 27.98 12.54
CA VAL A 354 16.13 27.95 12.99
C VAL A 354 15.33 29.07 12.33
N LYS A 355 14.27 28.72 11.60
CA LYS A 355 13.43 29.64 10.81
C LYS A 355 11.96 29.58 11.20
N ALA A 356 11.26 30.69 11.04
CA ALA A 356 9.83 30.77 11.29
C ALA A 356 9.10 31.56 10.19
N TYR A 357 8.11 30.94 9.54
CA TYR A 357 7.12 31.62 8.68
C TYR A 357 5.81 31.75 9.45
N VAL A 358 5.55 32.94 9.99
CA VAL A 358 4.39 33.20 10.84
C VAL A 358 3.47 34.26 10.26
N GLN A 359 2.25 34.35 10.79
CA GLN A 359 1.31 35.41 10.41
C GLN A 359 1.98 36.80 10.59
N PHE A 360 1.72 37.71 9.65
CA PHE A 360 2.55 38.91 9.48
C PHE A 360 2.58 39.87 10.70
N GLN A 361 1.57 39.82 11.58
CA GLN A 361 1.46 40.62 12.81
C GLN A 361 2.07 39.92 14.02
N GLN A 362 2.48 38.65 13.90
CA GLN A 362 3.10 37.91 14.99
C GLN A 362 4.62 38.12 15.01
N ASP A 363 5.15 38.26 16.22
CA ASP A 363 6.58 38.32 16.46
C ASP A 363 7.24 36.96 16.26
N VAL A 364 8.54 36.99 15.94
CA VAL A 364 9.38 35.80 15.86
C VAL A 364 10.30 35.78 17.09
N PRO A 365 10.31 34.69 17.89
CA PRO A 365 11.15 34.59 19.08
C PRO A 365 12.65 34.74 18.80
N LYS A 366 13.40 35.15 19.83
CA LYS A 366 14.84 35.39 19.74
C LYS A 366 15.58 34.13 19.27
N GLY A 367 16.57 34.32 18.39
CA GLY A 367 17.40 33.23 17.88
C GLY A 367 16.77 32.42 16.75
N MET A 368 15.66 32.91 16.17
CA MET A 368 15.04 32.38 14.96
C MET A 368 15.00 33.43 13.86
N HIS A 369 15.14 33.02 12.60
CA HIS A 369 15.05 33.89 11.44
C HIS A 369 13.60 33.95 10.90
N ARG A 370 13.04 35.15 10.74
CA ARG A 370 11.73 35.35 10.12
C ARG A 370 11.80 35.16 8.62
N LEU A 371 11.01 34.22 8.10
CA LEU A 371 10.83 34.04 6.67
C LEU A 371 9.84 35.06 6.10
N GLY A 372 10.26 35.79 5.07
CA GLY A 372 9.44 36.77 4.35
C GLY A 372 8.68 36.21 3.14
N HIS A 373 8.83 34.92 2.85
CA HIS A 373 8.23 34.23 1.71
C HIS A 373 7.73 32.85 2.13
N TRP A 374 6.82 32.28 1.34
CA TRP A 374 6.31 30.93 1.54
C TRP A 374 7.44 29.88 1.43
N PRO A 375 7.69 29.05 2.46
CA PRO A 375 8.75 28.05 2.44
C PRO A 375 8.33 26.82 1.63
N VAL A 376 8.49 26.88 0.32
CA VAL A 376 8.11 25.79 -0.61
C VAL A 376 8.78 24.46 -0.21
N GLU A 377 10.05 24.51 0.17
CA GLU A 377 10.86 23.35 0.53
C GLU A 377 10.32 22.66 1.78
N ALA A 378 9.86 23.43 2.78
CA ALA A 378 9.24 22.86 3.98
C ALA A 378 7.89 22.24 3.65
N PHE A 379 7.07 22.92 2.83
CA PHE A 379 5.74 22.45 2.46
C PHE A 379 5.78 21.17 1.60
N GLN A 380 6.76 21.05 0.69
CA GLN A 380 6.98 19.82 -0.08
C GLN A 380 7.27 18.60 0.80
N THR A 381 7.79 18.82 2.01
CA THR A 381 8.08 17.72 2.95
C THR A 381 6.84 17.21 3.67
N ILE A 382 5.67 17.85 3.53
CA ILE A 382 4.43 17.38 4.14
C ILE A 382 4.08 16.02 3.53
N MET A 383 4.01 15.96 2.20
CA MET A 383 3.73 14.72 1.48
C MET A 383 4.77 13.64 1.82
N PRO A 384 4.33 12.38 2.02
CA PRO A 384 5.24 11.25 2.08
C PRO A 384 6.13 11.20 0.85
N SER A 385 7.39 10.81 1.04
CA SER A 385 8.29 10.54 -0.08
C SER A 385 7.69 9.45 -0.97
N SER A 386 7.92 9.54 -2.29
CA SER A 386 7.53 8.48 -3.20
C SER A 386 8.22 7.18 -2.80
N VAL A 387 7.44 6.14 -2.56
CA VAL A 387 7.96 4.79 -2.33
C VAL A 387 8.46 4.25 -3.67
N PRO A 388 9.60 3.54 -3.70
CA PRO A 388 10.00 2.78 -4.88
C PRO A 388 8.96 1.68 -5.14
N LEU A 389 7.96 2.01 -5.94
CA LEU A 389 6.99 1.04 -6.43
C LEU A 389 7.69 0.13 -7.45
N ARG A 390 7.53 -1.18 -7.30
CA ARG A 390 7.96 -2.14 -8.30
C ARG A 390 7.25 -1.71 -9.57
N ALA A 391 8.01 -1.48 -10.64
CA ALA A 391 7.40 -1.16 -11.92
C ALA A 391 6.37 -2.25 -12.21
N SER A 392 5.09 -1.88 -12.29
CA SER A 392 4.03 -2.81 -12.62
C SER A 392 4.45 -3.57 -13.88
N LEU A 393 4.35 -4.90 -13.85
CA LEU A 393 4.65 -5.73 -15.01
C LEU A 393 3.81 -5.27 -16.20
N LEU A 394 2.56 -4.89 -15.91
CA LEU A 394 1.59 -4.39 -16.86
C LEU A 394 1.57 -2.86 -16.86
N ARG A 395 1.66 -2.26 -18.04
CA ARG A 395 1.52 -0.82 -18.22
C ARG A 395 0.08 -0.53 -18.65
N PRO A 396 -0.72 0.19 -17.86
CA PRO A 396 -2.04 0.62 -18.29
C PRO A 396 -1.94 1.42 -19.59
N ASP A 397 -2.82 1.11 -20.52
CA ASP A 397 -2.98 1.90 -21.74
C ASP A 397 -3.84 3.14 -21.47
N GLN A 398 -3.80 4.13 -22.37
CA GLN A 398 -4.60 5.34 -22.19
C GLN A 398 -6.06 5.14 -22.63
N GLY A 399 -6.99 5.63 -21.80
CA GLY A 399 -8.43 5.64 -22.09
C GLY A 399 -9.18 4.44 -21.51
N ASP A 400 -10.51 4.54 -21.47
CA ASP A 400 -11.39 3.40 -21.29
C ASP A 400 -11.92 2.94 -22.67
N LEU A 401 -12.27 1.66 -22.77
CA LEU A 401 -12.71 1.01 -24.01
C LEU A 401 -14.24 0.85 -24.06
N GLY A 402 -14.95 1.70 -23.32
CA GLY A 402 -16.40 1.73 -23.19
C GLY A 402 -16.94 1.05 -21.93
N ASP A 403 -18.25 1.19 -21.75
CA ASP A 403 -19.02 0.66 -20.61
C ASP A 403 -19.30 -0.83 -20.83
N THR A 404 -18.29 -1.67 -20.64
CA THR A 404 -18.35 -3.13 -20.78
C THR A 404 -17.59 -3.76 -19.63
N CYS A 405 -18.17 -4.80 -19.02
CA CYS A 405 -17.53 -5.54 -17.93
C CYS A 405 -16.65 -6.64 -18.50
N GLU A 406 -17.21 -7.63 -19.20
CA GLU A 406 -16.45 -8.79 -19.67
C GLU A 406 -16.06 -8.68 -21.15
N ALA A 407 -14.79 -8.93 -21.45
CA ALA A 407 -14.30 -9.00 -22.82
C ALA A 407 -13.23 -10.08 -23.00
N ALA A 408 -13.23 -10.73 -24.15
CA ALA A 408 -12.28 -11.78 -24.51
C ALA A 408 -11.50 -11.36 -25.77
N PRO A 409 -10.20 -11.05 -25.66
CA PRO A 409 -9.38 -10.69 -26.81
C PRO A 409 -8.90 -11.94 -27.55
N ILE A 410 -8.97 -11.90 -28.89
CA ILE A 410 -8.53 -13.02 -29.75
C ILE A 410 -7.78 -12.50 -30.98
N VAL A 411 -7.02 -13.39 -31.64
CA VAL A 411 -6.49 -13.13 -32.98
C VAL A 411 -7.32 -13.88 -34.00
N TRP A 412 -8.06 -13.16 -34.84
CA TRP A 412 -8.86 -13.71 -35.94
C TRP A 412 -8.28 -13.21 -37.26
N GLU A 413 -7.91 -14.13 -38.16
CA GLU A 413 -7.33 -13.80 -39.48
C GLU A 413 -6.17 -12.79 -39.40
N GLY A 414 -5.29 -12.96 -38.41
CA GLY A 414 -4.12 -12.10 -38.20
C GLY A 414 -4.42 -10.71 -37.62
N ARG A 415 -5.67 -10.45 -37.22
CA ARG A 415 -6.08 -9.18 -36.61
C ARG A 415 -6.49 -9.37 -35.16
N LEU A 416 -6.15 -8.39 -34.32
CA LEU A 416 -6.62 -8.33 -32.95
C LEU A 416 -8.11 -7.98 -32.93
N MET A 417 -8.92 -8.92 -32.45
CA MET A 417 -10.35 -8.73 -32.22
C MET A 417 -10.65 -8.74 -30.73
N LEU A 418 -11.76 -8.13 -30.36
CA LEU A 418 -12.28 -8.08 -29.01
C LEU A 418 -13.72 -8.55 -29.01
N MET A 419 -13.98 -9.70 -28.38
CA MET A 419 -15.34 -10.11 -28.08
C MET A 419 -15.80 -9.39 -26.81
N LYS A 420 -17.00 -8.81 -26.82
CA LYS A 420 -17.58 -8.14 -25.65
C LYS A 420 -18.87 -8.80 -25.24
N CYS A 421 -19.08 -8.97 -23.94
CA CYS A 421 -20.39 -9.32 -23.39
C CYS A 421 -21.17 -8.03 -23.15
N VAL A 422 -22.23 -7.81 -23.93
CA VAL A 422 -23.11 -6.66 -23.77
C VAL A 422 -24.22 -7.02 -22.78
N ARG A 423 -24.31 -6.25 -21.69
CA ARG A 423 -25.38 -6.38 -20.69
C ARG A 423 -25.58 -5.08 -19.91
N PRO A 424 -26.80 -4.81 -19.39
CA PRO A 424 -27.02 -3.71 -18.44
C PRO A 424 -26.30 -3.96 -17.10
N ALA A 425 -25.76 -2.91 -16.49
CA ALA A 425 -25.07 -3.02 -15.20
C ALA A 425 -26.00 -3.45 -14.04
N SER A 426 -27.26 -2.98 -14.04
CA SER A 426 -28.25 -3.25 -12.99
C SER A 426 -29.16 -4.45 -13.25
N GLY A 427 -28.77 -5.34 -14.17
CA GLY A 427 -29.60 -6.44 -14.64
C GLY A 427 -30.65 -6.01 -15.68
N GLY A 428 -31.12 -6.99 -16.45
CA GLY A 428 -32.04 -6.80 -17.56
C GLY A 428 -32.79 -8.06 -17.97
N THR A 429 -33.45 -7.98 -19.11
CA THR A 429 -34.18 -9.09 -19.76
C THR A 429 -33.28 -9.84 -20.72
N LYS A 430 -33.67 -11.04 -21.13
CA LYS A 430 -32.85 -11.92 -22.00
C LYS A 430 -32.33 -11.23 -23.26
N SER A 431 -33.12 -10.37 -23.91
CA SER A 431 -32.73 -9.64 -25.13
C SER A 431 -31.65 -8.58 -24.91
N ASP A 432 -31.44 -8.18 -23.65
CA ASP A 432 -30.41 -7.21 -23.28
C ASP A 432 -29.02 -7.84 -23.17
N TYR A 433 -28.93 -9.17 -23.20
CA TYR A 433 -27.68 -9.93 -23.11
C TYR A 433 -27.34 -10.51 -24.48
N TYR A 434 -26.16 -10.18 -25.00
CA TYR A 434 -25.62 -10.77 -26.22
C TYR A 434 -24.11 -10.52 -26.32
N MET A 435 -23.46 -11.14 -27.29
CA MET A 435 -22.05 -10.92 -27.55
C MET A 435 -21.85 -10.18 -28.87
N THR A 436 -20.85 -9.29 -28.89
CA THR A 436 -20.30 -8.70 -30.12
C THR A 436 -18.88 -9.15 -30.35
N LEU A 437 -18.45 -9.22 -31.60
CA LEU A 437 -17.03 -9.33 -31.96
C LEU A 437 -16.65 -8.08 -32.75
N GLU A 438 -15.65 -7.35 -32.25
CA GLU A 438 -15.20 -6.08 -32.80
C GLU A 438 -13.72 -6.14 -33.18
N ASP A 439 -13.34 -5.42 -34.23
CA ASP A 439 -11.92 -5.16 -34.49
C ASP A 439 -11.39 -4.19 -33.44
N ALA A 440 -10.35 -4.61 -32.70
CA ALA A 440 -9.89 -3.89 -31.51
C ALA A 440 -9.23 -2.54 -31.82
N VAL A 441 -8.90 -2.26 -33.08
CA VAL A 441 -8.28 -0.99 -33.52
C VAL A 441 -9.34 -0.03 -34.05
N SER A 442 -10.19 -0.49 -34.97
CA SER A 442 -11.18 0.35 -35.65
C SER A 442 -12.52 0.45 -34.91
N GLY A 443 -12.79 -0.44 -33.95
CA GLY A 443 -14.08 -0.53 -33.27
C GLY A 443 -15.23 -1.04 -34.16
N ARG A 444 -14.93 -1.50 -35.38
CA ARG A 444 -15.94 -2.03 -36.30
C ARG A 444 -16.49 -3.35 -35.72
N VAL A 445 -17.81 -3.43 -35.56
CA VAL A 445 -18.50 -4.69 -35.22
C VAL A 445 -18.54 -5.60 -36.45
N LEU A 446 -18.05 -6.84 -36.29
CA LEU A 446 -18.07 -7.88 -37.31
C LEU A 446 -19.21 -8.88 -37.11
N ALA A 447 -19.58 -9.16 -35.86
CA ALA A 447 -20.64 -10.09 -35.53
C ALA A 447 -21.40 -9.65 -34.27
N LYS A 448 -22.69 -9.99 -34.22
CA LYS A 448 -23.56 -9.94 -33.04
C LYS A 448 -24.30 -11.28 -32.95
N PHE A 449 -24.20 -11.97 -31.83
CA PHE A 449 -24.73 -13.33 -31.66
C PHE A 449 -25.01 -13.66 -30.20
N GLY A 450 -25.63 -14.81 -29.94
CA GLY A 450 -25.81 -15.36 -28.60
C GLY A 450 -26.75 -14.56 -27.69
N GLU A 451 -27.92 -14.16 -28.20
CA GLU A 451 -28.95 -13.52 -27.36
C GLU A 451 -29.31 -14.39 -26.14
N GLY A 452 -29.29 -13.77 -24.95
CA GLY A 452 -29.47 -14.44 -23.67
C GLY A 452 -28.23 -15.13 -23.12
N TYR A 453 -27.03 -14.77 -23.59
CA TYR A 453 -25.75 -15.34 -23.12
C TYR A 453 -24.72 -14.24 -22.85
N GLY A 454 -23.76 -14.53 -21.98
CA GLY A 454 -22.71 -13.61 -21.53
C GLY A 454 -21.65 -14.33 -20.69
N LEU A 455 -20.86 -13.56 -19.94
CA LEU A 455 -19.74 -14.06 -19.11
C LEU A 455 -18.79 -14.97 -19.90
N ALA A 456 -18.57 -14.61 -21.15
CA ALA A 456 -18.03 -15.51 -22.15
C ALA A 456 -16.51 -15.40 -22.30
N SER A 457 -15.90 -16.52 -22.66
CA SER A 457 -14.53 -16.57 -23.20
C SER A 457 -14.54 -16.99 -24.67
N ALA A 458 -13.46 -16.66 -25.36
CA ALA A 458 -13.28 -16.98 -26.78
C ALA A 458 -11.90 -17.56 -27.05
N LEU A 459 -11.83 -18.52 -27.97
CA LEU A 459 -10.58 -19.04 -28.52
C LEU A 459 -10.70 -19.35 -30.01
N VAL A 460 -9.60 -19.22 -30.73
CA VAL A 460 -9.52 -19.58 -32.15
C VAL A 460 -8.69 -20.86 -32.27
N HIS A 461 -9.26 -21.88 -32.88
CA HIS A 461 -8.60 -23.16 -33.11
C HIS A 461 -8.99 -23.69 -34.49
N ASP A 462 -7.99 -24.08 -35.28
CA ASP A 462 -8.15 -24.61 -36.65
C ASP A 462 -9.09 -23.76 -37.53
N GLY A 463 -8.87 -22.44 -37.53
CA GLY A 463 -9.65 -21.48 -38.31
C GLY A 463 -11.11 -21.31 -37.86
N THR A 464 -11.47 -21.84 -36.70
CA THR A 464 -12.82 -21.76 -36.14
C THR A 464 -12.80 -20.98 -34.83
N LEU A 465 -13.70 -20.00 -34.72
CA LEU A 465 -13.93 -19.27 -33.48
C LEU A 465 -14.85 -20.12 -32.60
N HIS A 466 -14.41 -20.40 -31.38
CA HIS A 466 -15.19 -21.05 -30.34
C HIS A 466 -15.41 -20.06 -29.20
N VAL A 467 -16.65 -19.90 -28.79
CA VAL A 467 -17.06 -19.00 -27.71
C VAL A 467 -17.84 -19.81 -26.69
N PHE A 468 -17.43 -19.75 -25.43
CA PHE A 468 -18.07 -20.45 -24.31
C PHE A 468 -18.76 -19.41 -23.45
N ALA A 469 -20.08 -19.47 -23.37
CA ALA A 469 -20.88 -18.44 -22.72
C ALA A 469 -21.94 -19.06 -21.82
N SER A 470 -22.16 -18.43 -20.67
CA SER A 470 -23.16 -18.86 -19.71
C SER A 470 -24.54 -18.36 -20.12
N ARG A 471 -25.55 -19.22 -19.97
CA ARG A 471 -26.94 -18.91 -20.34
C ARG A 471 -27.61 -18.05 -19.27
N TYR A 472 -28.16 -16.91 -19.65
CA TYR A 472 -28.98 -16.07 -18.77
C TYR A 472 -30.45 -16.49 -18.85
N GLU A 473 -30.98 -16.98 -17.73
CA GLU A 473 -32.37 -17.40 -17.62
C GLU A 473 -32.86 -17.26 -16.17
N SER A 474 -34.14 -16.91 -15.99
CA SER A 474 -34.76 -16.75 -14.67
C SER A 474 -34.03 -15.79 -13.73
N GLY A 475 -33.38 -14.75 -14.29
CA GLY A 475 -32.70 -13.70 -13.52
C GLY A 475 -31.28 -14.07 -13.06
N THR A 476 -30.69 -15.17 -13.57
CA THR A 476 -29.36 -15.65 -13.18
C THR A 476 -28.64 -16.37 -14.33
N TRP A 477 -27.40 -16.80 -14.08
CA TRP A 477 -26.54 -17.53 -15.00
C TRP A 477 -26.60 -19.05 -14.73
N ASN A 478 -26.56 -19.85 -15.79
CA ASN A 478 -26.99 -21.25 -15.74
C ASN A 478 -25.90 -22.18 -16.31
N ASP A 479 -26.19 -22.98 -17.34
CA ASP A 479 -25.22 -23.82 -18.05
C ASP A 479 -24.30 -23.03 -18.99
N ILE A 480 -23.19 -23.69 -19.41
CA ILE A 480 -22.26 -23.14 -20.40
C ILE A 480 -22.56 -23.73 -21.76
N THR A 481 -22.74 -22.85 -22.75
CA THR A 481 -23.00 -23.18 -24.14
C THR A 481 -21.82 -22.76 -25.02
N LEU A 482 -21.40 -23.68 -25.90
CA LEU A 482 -20.48 -23.42 -27.00
C LEU A 482 -21.24 -22.78 -28.16
N PHE A 483 -20.71 -21.68 -28.68
CA PHE A 483 -21.00 -21.14 -30.00
C PHE A 483 -19.76 -21.28 -30.87
N ARG A 484 -19.90 -21.75 -32.11
CA ARG A 484 -18.77 -21.80 -33.04
C ARG A 484 -19.11 -21.37 -34.46
N SER A 485 -18.16 -20.71 -35.10
CA SER A 485 -18.28 -20.22 -36.48
C SER A 485 -16.93 -20.18 -37.19
N THR A 486 -16.94 -20.48 -38.49
CA THR A 486 -15.78 -20.34 -39.39
C THR A 486 -15.84 -19.07 -40.24
N ASN A 487 -16.97 -18.37 -40.26
CA ASN A 487 -17.21 -17.22 -41.13
C ASN A 487 -17.86 -16.02 -40.42
N LEU A 488 -18.06 -16.12 -39.10
CA LEU A 488 -18.68 -15.13 -38.22
C LEU A 488 -20.16 -14.82 -38.53
N ARG A 489 -20.78 -15.55 -39.46
CA ARG A 489 -22.16 -15.37 -39.92
C ARG A 489 -23.04 -16.54 -39.53
N ASP A 490 -22.56 -17.75 -39.80
CA ASP A 490 -23.25 -18.99 -39.48
C ASP A 490 -22.71 -19.54 -38.16
N TRP A 491 -23.61 -19.74 -37.19
CA TRP A 491 -23.25 -20.14 -35.84
C TRP A 491 -23.89 -21.48 -35.47
N GLN A 492 -23.06 -22.43 -35.07
CA GLN A 492 -23.51 -23.66 -34.41
C GLN A 492 -23.50 -23.45 -32.90
N ARG A 493 -24.45 -24.07 -32.19
CA ARG A 493 -24.51 -24.02 -30.72
C ARG A 493 -24.69 -25.40 -30.10
N LYS A 494 -24.10 -25.62 -28.92
CA LYS A 494 -24.29 -26.84 -28.12
C LYS A 494 -24.06 -26.51 -26.64
N GLN A 495 -24.96 -26.94 -25.76
CA GLN A 495 -24.68 -26.93 -24.32
C GLN A 495 -23.54 -27.89 -24.02
N VAL A 496 -22.47 -27.41 -23.36
CA VAL A 496 -21.24 -28.17 -23.14
C VAL A 496 -20.94 -28.47 -21.68
N VAL A 497 -21.41 -27.63 -20.76
CA VAL A 497 -21.36 -27.92 -19.32
C VAL A 497 -22.74 -27.70 -18.72
N THR A 498 -23.34 -28.78 -18.24
CA THR A 498 -24.64 -28.75 -17.56
C THR A 498 -24.44 -28.34 -16.11
N GLN A 499 -25.20 -27.34 -15.65
CA GLN A 499 -25.26 -26.99 -14.24
C GLN A 499 -25.91 -28.12 -13.42
N GLU A 500 -25.51 -28.26 -12.17
CA GLU A 500 -26.16 -29.17 -11.22
C GLU A 500 -27.06 -28.35 -10.28
N ASN A 501 -26.88 -28.47 -8.97
CA ASN A 501 -27.52 -27.59 -7.99
C ASN A 501 -26.64 -26.35 -7.75
N GLU A 502 -26.27 -25.68 -8.83
CA GLU A 502 -25.35 -24.54 -8.90
C GLU A 502 -25.72 -23.65 -10.10
N HIS A 503 -25.24 -22.42 -10.07
CA HIS A 503 -25.15 -21.52 -11.20
C HIS A 503 -23.72 -21.50 -11.71
N LEU A 504 -23.54 -21.38 -13.03
CA LEU A 504 -22.22 -21.24 -13.64
C LEU A 504 -22.08 -19.84 -14.21
N PHE A 505 -20.96 -19.19 -13.90
CA PHE A 505 -20.69 -17.78 -14.24
C PHE A 505 -19.62 -17.70 -15.32
N ASN A 506 -18.54 -16.93 -15.10
CA ASN A 506 -17.46 -16.78 -16.06
C ASN A 506 -16.76 -18.11 -16.35
N SER A 507 -16.33 -18.29 -17.59
CA SER A 507 -15.52 -19.43 -18.01
C SER A 507 -14.32 -18.98 -18.85
N SER A 508 -13.27 -19.80 -18.88
CA SER A 508 -12.10 -19.60 -19.73
C SER A 508 -11.54 -20.94 -20.20
N VAL A 509 -11.08 -20.99 -21.45
CA VAL A 509 -10.60 -22.21 -22.09
C VAL A 509 -9.21 -22.02 -22.66
N CYS A 510 -8.33 -23.00 -22.47
CA CYS A 510 -7.04 -23.08 -23.16
C CYS A 510 -6.72 -24.49 -23.65
N SER A 511 -5.85 -24.60 -24.65
CA SER A 511 -5.20 -25.88 -24.97
C SER A 511 -4.08 -26.16 -23.96
N ASP A 512 -3.84 -27.43 -23.64
CA ASP A 512 -2.69 -27.88 -22.84
C ASP A 512 -1.46 -28.24 -23.70
N GLY A 513 -1.53 -28.03 -25.02
CA GLY A 513 -0.46 -28.35 -25.97
C GLY A 513 -0.30 -29.85 -26.28
N SER A 514 -1.04 -30.75 -25.62
CA SER A 514 -1.03 -32.20 -25.89
C SER A 514 -2.13 -32.65 -26.87
N GLY A 515 -2.97 -31.72 -27.31
CA GLY A 515 -4.21 -32.01 -28.05
C GLY A 515 -5.44 -32.09 -27.15
N GLN A 516 -5.31 -31.79 -25.84
CA GLN A 516 -6.43 -31.58 -24.95
C GLN A 516 -6.66 -30.08 -24.69
N PHE A 517 -7.85 -29.80 -24.16
CA PHE A 517 -8.32 -28.49 -23.75
C PHE A 517 -8.82 -28.56 -22.32
N VAL A 518 -8.59 -27.47 -21.58
CA VAL A 518 -9.05 -27.28 -20.21
C VAL A 518 -9.99 -26.07 -20.19
N MET A 519 -11.11 -26.21 -19.49
CA MET A 519 -12.01 -25.13 -19.14
C MET A 519 -11.93 -24.90 -17.64
N ALA A 520 -11.67 -23.67 -17.23
CA ALA A 520 -11.94 -23.17 -15.89
C ALA A 520 -13.32 -22.50 -15.90
N TYR A 521 -14.16 -22.76 -14.93
CA TYR A 521 -15.47 -22.12 -14.82
C TYR A 521 -15.86 -21.85 -13.37
N GLU A 522 -16.50 -20.72 -13.17
CA GLU A 522 -16.92 -20.20 -11.87
C GLU A 522 -18.29 -20.74 -11.46
N THR A 523 -18.47 -20.98 -10.16
CA THR A 523 -19.70 -21.55 -9.59
C THR A 523 -20.04 -21.00 -8.21
N ASP A 524 -21.33 -20.99 -7.86
CA ASP A 524 -21.86 -20.75 -6.51
C ASP A 524 -22.28 -22.05 -5.77
N ASP A 525 -21.69 -23.19 -6.14
CA ASP A 525 -21.91 -24.47 -5.44
C ASP A 525 -21.83 -24.29 -3.92
N SER A 526 -22.95 -24.56 -3.25
CA SER A 526 -23.15 -24.36 -1.81
C SER A 526 -22.14 -25.07 -0.89
N ARG A 527 -21.34 -26.00 -1.40
CA ARG A 527 -20.27 -26.67 -0.66
C ARG A 527 -19.03 -25.77 -0.46
N PHE A 528 -18.90 -24.70 -1.24
CA PHE A 528 -17.72 -23.84 -1.27
C PHE A 528 -18.11 -22.37 -1.10
N THR A 529 -17.11 -21.51 -1.00
CA THR A 529 -17.33 -20.06 -1.08
C THR A 529 -17.85 -19.70 -2.47
N PRO A 530 -18.87 -18.84 -2.60
CA PRO A 530 -19.38 -18.45 -3.91
C PRO A 530 -18.28 -17.93 -4.83
N PHE A 531 -18.43 -18.23 -6.12
CA PHE A 531 -17.45 -17.95 -7.16
C PHE A 531 -16.15 -18.75 -7.03
N THR A 532 -16.25 -20.00 -6.58
CA THR A 532 -15.16 -20.98 -6.63
C THR A 532 -14.92 -21.41 -8.08
N VAL A 533 -13.67 -21.72 -8.45
CA VAL A 533 -13.33 -22.20 -9.80
C VAL A 533 -13.27 -23.73 -9.84
N LYS A 534 -14.02 -24.33 -10.77
CA LYS A 534 -13.98 -25.75 -11.13
C LYS A 534 -13.38 -25.93 -12.52
N PHE A 535 -13.04 -27.17 -12.87
CA PHE A 535 -12.41 -27.49 -14.14
C PHE A 535 -13.13 -28.59 -14.92
N ALA A 536 -13.03 -28.53 -16.25
CA ALA A 536 -13.43 -29.59 -17.17
C ALA A 536 -12.39 -29.76 -18.27
N VAL A 537 -12.37 -30.93 -18.92
CA VAL A 537 -11.46 -31.24 -20.03
C VAL A 537 -12.19 -31.70 -21.28
N SER A 538 -11.59 -31.44 -22.44
CA SER A 538 -12.09 -31.88 -23.75
C SER A 538 -10.95 -32.19 -24.70
N SER A 539 -11.15 -33.12 -25.63
CA SER A 539 -10.23 -33.39 -26.74
C SER A 539 -10.65 -32.72 -28.05
N ASN A 540 -11.85 -32.12 -28.10
CA ASN A 540 -12.44 -31.63 -29.34
C ASN A 540 -13.23 -30.32 -29.19
N LEU A 541 -13.15 -29.66 -28.03
CA LEU A 541 -13.88 -28.44 -27.64
C LEU A 541 -15.41 -28.58 -27.55
N VAL A 542 -15.96 -29.77 -27.84
CA VAL A 542 -17.40 -30.01 -28.01
C VAL A 542 -17.96 -30.97 -26.95
N ASP A 543 -17.16 -31.95 -26.53
CA ASP A 543 -17.51 -32.93 -25.51
C ASP A 543 -16.61 -32.71 -24.30
N TRP A 544 -17.22 -32.39 -23.16
CA TRP A 544 -16.52 -31.96 -21.95
C TRP A 544 -16.77 -32.93 -20.79
N VAL A 545 -15.72 -33.19 -20.01
CA VAL A 545 -15.76 -34.03 -18.82
C VAL A 545 -15.33 -33.18 -17.61
N LYS A 546 -16.21 -33.04 -16.61
CA LYS A 546 -15.90 -32.33 -15.36
C LYS A 546 -14.80 -33.05 -14.58
N LEU A 547 -13.94 -32.28 -13.90
CA LEU A 547 -12.90 -32.76 -13.00
C LEU A 547 -13.29 -32.47 -11.54
N PRO A 548 -14.02 -33.37 -10.85
CA PRO A 548 -14.58 -33.08 -9.53
C PRO A 548 -13.52 -32.85 -8.43
N ASP A 549 -12.33 -33.42 -8.60
CA ASP A 549 -11.23 -33.29 -7.65
C ASP A 549 -10.34 -32.06 -7.91
N ALA A 550 -10.58 -31.32 -9.01
CA ALA A 550 -9.83 -30.13 -9.37
C ALA A 550 -10.68 -28.90 -9.01
N ILE A 551 -10.26 -28.17 -7.98
CA ILE A 551 -10.98 -27.02 -7.45
C ILE A 551 -9.94 -25.97 -7.04
N PHE A 552 -10.21 -24.71 -7.38
CA PHE A 552 -9.38 -23.59 -6.97
C PHE A 552 -10.19 -22.56 -6.18
N GLY A 553 -9.64 -22.14 -5.04
CA GLY A 553 -10.24 -21.18 -4.12
C GLY A 553 -11.51 -21.66 -3.38
N PRO A 554 -11.65 -22.92 -2.93
CA PRO A 554 -12.89 -23.40 -2.30
C PRO A 554 -13.29 -22.65 -1.01
N ASP A 555 -12.31 -22.01 -0.35
CA ASP A 555 -12.42 -21.35 0.94
C ASP A 555 -12.39 -19.81 0.85
N ARG A 556 -12.36 -19.26 -0.38
CA ARG A 556 -12.29 -17.80 -0.59
C ARG A 556 -12.95 -17.38 -1.91
N TYR A 557 -13.12 -16.08 -2.07
CA TYR A 557 -13.63 -15.51 -3.32
C TYR A 557 -12.57 -15.62 -4.42
N ALA A 558 -12.88 -16.31 -5.52
CA ALA A 558 -11.96 -16.53 -6.65
C ALA A 558 -12.68 -16.46 -8.01
N ALA A 559 -13.20 -15.29 -8.36
CA ALA A 559 -14.05 -15.12 -9.55
C ALA A 559 -13.25 -14.86 -10.84
N CYS A 560 -13.97 -14.79 -11.96
CA CYS A 560 -13.48 -14.34 -13.25
C CYS A 560 -12.22 -15.08 -13.75
N PRO A 561 -12.22 -16.43 -13.81
CA PRO A 561 -11.03 -17.18 -14.15
C PRO A 561 -10.60 -16.92 -15.60
N CYS A 562 -9.30 -16.66 -15.82
CA CYS A 562 -8.65 -16.72 -17.12
C CYS A 562 -7.50 -17.73 -17.08
N ILE A 563 -7.68 -18.85 -17.77
CA ILE A 563 -6.71 -19.95 -17.78
C ILE A 563 -5.88 -19.95 -19.06
N ARG A 564 -4.58 -20.16 -18.94
CA ARG A 564 -3.62 -20.33 -20.05
C ARG A 564 -2.63 -21.42 -19.72
N PHE A 565 -2.13 -22.12 -20.73
CA PHE A 565 -1.05 -23.09 -20.57
C PHE A 565 0.23 -22.58 -21.23
N ASN A 566 1.35 -22.62 -20.50
CA ASN A 566 2.66 -22.28 -21.03
C ASN A 566 3.77 -23.03 -20.29
N GLY A 567 4.72 -23.60 -21.04
CA GLY A 567 5.93 -24.18 -20.45
C GLY A 567 5.67 -25.30 -19.43
N GLY A 568 4.61 -26.10 -19.61
CA GLY A 568 4.26 -27.19 -18.68
C GLY A 568 3.44 -26.76 -17.46
N TRP A 569 2.96 -25.52 -17.43
CA TRP A 569 2.17 -24.95 -16.35
C TRP A 569 0.85 -24.37 -16.85
N TYR A 570 -0.22 -24.63 -16.12
CA TYR A 570 -1.43 -23.83 -16.15
C TYR A 570 -1.21 -22.57 -15.33
N TYR A 571 -1.52 -21.41 -15.91
CA TYR A 571 -1.60 -20.12 -15.25
C TYR A 571 -3.07 -19.73 -15.16
N LEU A 572 -3.51 -19.34 -13.98
CA LEU A 572 -4.87 -18.90 -13.71
C LEU A 572 -4.82 -17.47 -13.19
N LEU A 573 -5.28 -16.53 -14.00
CA LEU A 573 -5.64 -15.19 -13.52
C LEU A 573 -7.04 -15.25 -12.95
N TYR A 574 -7.28 -14.56 -11.85
CA TYR A 574 -8.58 -14.56 -11.17
C TYR A 574 -8.76 -13.31 -10.31
N LEU A 575 -10.00 -12.97 -9.99
CA LEU A 575 -10.35 -11.86 -9.11
C LEU A 575 -10.33 -12.32 -7.64
N GLU A 576 -9.58 -11.60 -6.80
CA GLU A 576 -9.52 -11.81 -5.36
C GLU A 576 -10.25 -10.67 -4.64
N HIS A 577 -11.08 -11.01 -3.65
CA HIS A 577 -11.74 -10.03 -2.78
C HIS A 577 -10.88 -9.76 -1.54
N ARG A 578 -10.41 -8.52 -1.38
CA ARG A 578 -9.46 -8.07 -0.36
C ARG A 578 -10.12 -7.80 0.98
N THR A 579 -10.72 -8.85 1.54
CA THR A 579 -11.36 -8.81 2.86
C THR A 579 -10.43 -8.28 3.96
N PRO A 580 -10.98 -7.57 4.96
CA PRO A 580 -12.39 -7.23 5.15
C PRO A 580 -12.88 -6.02 4.33
N ARG A 581 -12.03 -5.42 3.49
CA ARG A 581 -12.43 -4.29 2.63
C ARG A 581 -13.21 -4.80 1.43
N TRP A 582 -14.24 -4.05 1.03
CA TRP A 582 -14.92 -4.24 -0.25
C TRP A 582 -14.02 -3.68 -1.38
N TYR A 583 -13.01 -4.45 -1.76
CA TYR A 583 -11.97 -4.05 -2.71
C TYR A 583 -11.45 -5.28 -3.48
N PHE A 584 -11.28 -5.16 -4.79
CA PHE A 584 -11.08 -6.31 -5.68
C PHE A 584 -9.88 -6.11 -6.60
N GLU A 585 -9.01 -7.11 -6.63
CA GLU A 585 -7.74 -7.09 -7.36
C GLU A 585 -7.56 -8.37 -8.18
N THR A 586 -6.90 -8.30 -9.34
CA THR A 586 -6.57 -9.50 -10.12
C THR A 586 -5.29 -10.14 -9.61
N TYR A 587 -5.37 -11.42 -9.29
CA TYR A 587 -4.29 -12.28 -8.84
C TYR A 587 -3.94 -13.29 -9.94
N ILE A 588 -2.76 -13.90 -9.82
CA ILE A 588 -2.31 -15.02 -10.65
C ILE A 588 -1.79 -16.17 -9.78
N ALA A 589 -2.16 -17.39 -10.17
CA ALA A 589 -1.67 -18.64 -9.63
C ALA A 589 -1.17 -19.55 -10.76
N ARG A 590 -0.34 -20.55 -10.45
CA ARG A 590 0.04 -21.60 -11.40
C ARG A 590 -0.07 -23.01 -10.84
N SER A 591 -0.29 -23.98 -11.72
CA SER A 591 -0.41 -25.40 -11.37
C SER A 591 0.08 -26.30 -12.51
N LYS A 592 0.55 -27.51 -12.18
CA LYS A 592 0.84 -28.56 -13.18
C LYS A 592 -0.30 -29.54 -13.37
N ASP A 593 -1.18 -29.65 -12.39
CA ASP A 593 -2.17 -30.73 -12.25
C ASP A 593 -3.61 -30.22 -12.03
N LEU A 594 -3.80 -28.89 -11.98
CA LEU A 594 -5.05 -28.18 -11.66
C LEU A 594 -5.56 -28.39 -10.22
N LYS A 595 -4.78 -29.07 -9.38
CA LYS A 595 -5.12 -29.40 -7.98
C LYS A 595 -4.22 -28.67 -7.00
N SER A 596 -2.91 -28.71 -7.26
CA SER A 596 -1.87 -28.09 -6.46
C SER A 596 -1.53 -26.74 -7.08
N TRP A 597 -1.79 -25.66 -6.35
CA TRP A 597 -1.64 -24.29 -6.85
C TRP A 597 -0.58 -23.51 -6.08
N GLU A 598 0.28 -22.82 -6.82
CA GLU A 598 1.25 -21.86 -6.30
C GLU A 598 0.76 -20.44 -6.59
N LEU A 599 0.59 -19.62 -5.54
CA LEU A 599 0.29 -18.20 -5.71
C LEU A 599 1.56 -17.42 -6.05
N SER A 600 1.44 -16.45 -6.96
CA SER A 600 2.54 -15.54 -7.27
C SER A 600 2.85 -14.60 -6.09
N ALA A 601 4.14 -14.49 -5.74
CA ALA A 601 4.62 -13.48 -4.79
C ALA A 601 4.51 -12.04 -5.34
N ALA A 602 4.30 -11.88 -6.65
CA ALA A 602 4.08 -10.59 -7.32
C ALA A 602 2.62 -10.12 -7.23
N ASN A 603 1.69 -10.92 -6.66
CA ASN A 603 0.28 -10.55 -6.55
C ASN A 603 0.05 -9.29 -5.67
N PRO A 604 -0.92 -8.43 -5.99
CA PRO A 604 -1.77 -8.46 -7.18
C PRO A 604 -1.01 -8.10 -8.46
N ILE A 605 -1.44 -8.62 -9.61
CA ILE A 605 -0.91 -8.23 -10.93
C ILE A 605 -1.69 -7.06 -11.56
N LEU A 606 -2.93 -6.84 -11.12
CA LEU A 606 -3.71 -5.62 -11.39
C LEU A 606 -4.43 -5.19 -10.12
N ALA A 607 -4.36 -3.90 -9.82
CA ALA A 607 -5.11 -3.26 -8.76
C ALA A 607 -5.78 -1.99 -9.30
N PRO A 608 -6.92 -1.56 -8.72
CA PRO A 608 -7.59 -0.31 -9.11
C PRO A 608 -6.66 0.89 -8.96
N GLY A 609 -6.56 1.73 -10.00
CA GLY A 609 -5.97 3.07 -9.90
C GLY A 609 -6.94 4.09 -9.27
N ILE A 610 -6.46 5.32 -9.07
CA ILE A 610 -7.23 6.40 -8.41
C ILE A 610 -8.59 6.71 -9.06
N ALA A 611 -8.74 6.42 -10.35
CA ALA A 611 -9.95 6.68 -11.14
C ALA A 611 -10.65 5.39 -11.61
N ASP A 612 -10.27 4.23 -11.10
CA ASP A 612 -10.79 2.91 -11.51
C ASP A 612 -11.83 2.36 -10.51
N GLY A 613 -12.18 3.13 -9.48
CA GLY A 613 -13.07 2.66 -8.42
C GLY A 613 -12.35 1.73 -7.45
N ILE A 614 -12.96 0.58 -7.18
CA ILE A 614 -12.47 -0.43 -6.21
C ILE A 614 -12.28 -1.81 -6.83
N ASN A 615 -12.33 -1.89 -8.17
CA ASN A 615 -12.34 -3.15 -8.89
C ASN A 615 -11.34 -3.19 -10.04
N ALA A 616 -10.66 -4.33 -10.18
CA ALA A 616 -9.88 -4.72 -11.34
C ALA A 616 -10.16 -6.20 -11.64
N SER A 617 -11.30 -6.49 -12.27
CA SER A 617 -11.86 -7.84 -12.49
C SER A 617 -11.84 -8.27 -13.95
N ASP A 618 -12.41 -9.45 -14.23
CA ASP A 618 -12.62 -9.98 -15.57
C ASP A 618 -11.38 -9.93 -16.48
N PRO A 619 -10.21 -10.37 -15.96
CA PRO A 619 -9.00 -10.35 -16.76
C PRO A 619 -9.14 -11.34 -17.92
N ASP A 620 -8.79 -10.92 -19.12
CA ASP A 620 -8.48 -11.85 -20.21
C ASP A 620 -7.31 -11.32 -21.05
N LEU A 621 -6.55 -12.22 -21.68
CA LEU A 621 -5.29 -11.85 -22.31
C LEU A 621 -5.03 -12.52 -23.64
N VAL A 622 -4.29 -11.82 -24.50
CA VAL A 622 -3.86 -12.32 -25.79
C VAL A 622 -2.44 -11.86 -26.09
N GLU A 623 -1.66 -12.71 -26.75
CA GLU A 623 -0.42 -12.30 -27.38
C GLU A 623 -0.71 -11.78 -28.80
N PHE A 624 -0.26 -10.57 -29.11
CA PHE A 624 -0.40 -9.98 -30.43
C PHE A 624 0.84 -9.14 -30.75
N GLU A 625 1.44 -9.35 -31.92
CA GLU A 625 2.66 -8.65 -32.36
C GLU A 625 3.80 -8.66 -31.31
N GLY A 626 4.03 -9.82 -30.67
CA GLY A 626 5.10 -9.98 -29.67
C GLY A 626 4.86 -9.28 -28.33
N ARG A 627 3.64 -8.80 -28.07
CA ARG A 627 3.23 -8.15 -26.83
C ARG A 627 2.06 -8.90 -26.21
N THR A 628 1.95 -8.84 -24.88
CA THR A 628 0.80 -9.39 -24.17
C THR A 628 -0.15 -8.26 -23.82
N PHE A 629 -1.37 -8.32 -24.34
CA PHE A 629 -2.44 -7.41 -24.01
C PHE A 629 -3.34 -8.08 -22.97
N VAL A 630 -3.58 -7.40 -21.86
CA VAL A 630 -4.50 -7.82 -20.80
C VAL A 630 -5.65 -6.83 -20.77
N TYR A 631 -6.86 -7.32 -20.98
CA TYR A 631 -8.10 -6.57 -20.87
C TYR A 631 -8.72 -6.89 -19.51
N TYR A 632 -9.31 -5.90 -18.85
CA TYR A 632 -9.89 -6.07 -17.52
C TYR A 632 -10.95 -5.00 -17.25
N SER A 633 -11.89 -5.31 -16.37
CA SER A 633 -12.97 -4.43 -15.92
C SER A 633 -12.54 -3.61 -14.72
N VAL A 634 -12.84 -2.32 -14.73
CA VAL A 634 -12.76 -1.44 -13.55
C VAL A 634 -14.15 -0.95 -13.16
N GLY A 635 -14.37 -0.56 -11.91
CA GLY A 635 -15.70 -0.21 -11.43
C GLY A 635 -15.86 -0.23 -9.91
N ASP A 636 -17.12 -0.23 -9.47
CA ASP A 636 -17.50 -0.28 -8.05
C ASP A 636 -18.18 -1.60 -7.63
N GLN A 637 -18.24 -2.58 -8.54
CA GLN A 637 -18.93 -3.87 -8.37
C GLN A 637 -20.44 -3.73 -8.10
N GLN A 638 -21.05 -2.57 -8.39
CA GLN A 638 -22.46 -2.31 -8.08
C GLN A 638 -23.19 -1.55 -9.19
N THR A 639 -22.71 -0.36 -9.56
CA THR A 639 -23.47 0.59 -10.37
C THR A 639 -22.82 0.88 -11.72
N TRP A 640 -21.49 0.72 -11.85
CA TRP A 640 -20.79 1.00 -13.09
C TRP A 640 -19.58 0.09 -13.30
N SER A 641 -19.25 -0.10 -14.56
CA SER A 641 -18.04 -0.80 -15.00
C SER A 641 -17.53 -0.20 -16.30
N LYS A 642 -16.22 -0.22 -16.49
CA LYS A 642 -15.54 0.20 -17.71
C LYS A 642 -14.46 -0.79 -18.08
N LEU A 643 -14.30 -1.01 -19.39
CA LEU A 643 -13.23 -1.87 -19.89
C LEU A 643 -11.93 -1.08 -19.98
N ARG A 644 -10.84 -1.67 -19.46
CA ARG A 644 -9.47 -1.17 -19.55
C ARG A 644 -8.59 -2.18 -20.25
N ARG A 645 -7.40 -1.71 -20.61
CA ARG A 645 -6.34 -2.53 -21.19
C ARG A 645 -5.01 -2.16 -20.54
N ALA A 646 -4.20 -3.16 -20.27
CA ALA A 646 -2.80 -3.01 -19.91
C ALA A 646 -1.92 -3.90 -20.80
N VAL A 647 -0.65 -3.53 -20.93
CA VAL A 647 0.29 -4.17 -21.86
C VAL A 647 1.55 -4.58 -21.13
N TYR A 648 1.97 -5.83 -21.32
CA TYR A 648 3.32 -6.28 -21.02
C TYR A 648 4.16 -6.22 -22.31
N PRO A 649 5.35 -5.59 -22.30
CA PRO A 649 6.17 -5.39 -23.49
C PRO A 649 6.96 -6.64 -23.89
N GLY A 650 6.29 -7.77 -24.03
CA GLY A 650 6.86 -9.06 -24.41
C GLY A 650 5.79 -10.15 -24.59
N PRO A 651 6.19 -11.35 -25.05
CA PRO A 651 5.29 -12.47 -25.26
C PRO A 651 4.72 -13.01 -23.93
N VAL A 652 3.62 -13.76 -24.02
CA VAL A 652 2.88 -14.24 -22.83
C VAL A 652 3.75 -15.14 -21.94
N SER A 653 4.68 -15.88 -22.55
CA SER A 653 5.65 -16.73 -21.84
C SER A 653 6.64 -15.94 -20.97
N GLU A 654 6.99 -14.72 -21.36
CA GLU A 654 7.84 -13.82 -20.57
C GLU A 654 7.04 -13.15 -19.46
N PHE A 655 5.82 -12.71 -19.77
CA PHE A 655 4.89 -12.18 -18.77
C PHE A 655 4.68 -13.19 -17.62
N PHE A 656 4.33 -14.44 -17.94
CA PHE A 656 4.12 -15.47 -16.94
C PHE A 656 5.36 -15.81 -16.13
N ARG A 657 6.54 -15.86 -16.74
CA ARG A 657 7.80 -16.03 -15.98
C ARG A 657 8.06 -14.85 -15.05
N ALA A 658 7.81 -13.62 -15.48
CA ALA A 658 8.01 -12.43 -14.65
C ALA A 658 7.06 -12.34 -13.44
N CYS A 659 5.87 -12.96 -13.56
CA CYS A 659 4.93 -13.09 -12.44
C CYS A 659 5.43 -14.06 -11.35
N PHE A 660 6.37 -14.96 -11.62
CA PHE A 660 6.88 -15.94 -10.65
C PHE A 660 8.41 -15.81 -10.53
N PRO A 661 8.89 -14.72 -9.89
CA PRO A 661 10.32 -14.38 -9.81
C PRO A 661 11.14 -15.32 -8.92
#